data_AF-A0A9P1DBI9-F1
#
_entry.id   AF-A0A9P1DBI9-F1
#
_cell.length_a   1.000
_cell.length_b   1.000
_cell.length_c   1.000
_cell.angle_alpha   90.00
_cell.angle_beta   90.00
_cell.angle_gamma   90.00
#
_symmetry.space_group_name_H-M   'P 1'
#
loop_
_entity.id
_entity.type
_entity.pdbx_description
1 polymer ?
#
loop_
_entity_poly.entity_id
_entity_poly.type
_entity_poly.pdbx_seq_one_letter_code
_entity_poly.pdbx_strand_id
1 'polypeptide(L)'
;MVLAKVHVVTEENDENEETVDPEAAEADGLRVRPVPSVPSATDLPSPPKSPIHHGPEGHVRHHASNHSHHSGTPRGQQGQRVLHHLTTKIARREVLGYSQLVLQESAYDNAYLLPLISMGRFFGRSFFLLTINFILQYSVAYLLYTRTNVTQKAYREKLFGLSESQGACYYPEKYEPDIRCTPDEVYLATDWKHLDLNEDNHWTFEEASQLKAEHLGSRVTGRRVNMTEVYKNIIRVFEKYAGPRIALCDTQHQVEVFDQLTGFWEVGYITNITSDNRIIAIYANATKLNVFENRHTRKRLNGVIYTCSFPKCVDTDNGAIDSIGSACQGYNGWDACGGTWDDEDFKVGKLCCTCGGGSRSFGLAGYSHLPVGLSMDRITSVDGYTLCKQDALLPAQQDECIKNFTTIPNHIYMEEIAPFAIFCLLPETETCSNMKLRNLRPHVEFNIQSTVPVFFKITGLSTATDLTPDVICHRAVSLFCPSVFTLQSSLFQEERTDACGKKSRSVQGNDVKVTYQASSVYGDPVFGLTSAMFQGFLFLIVFLWGLASVAEFRSISVWWNVMLALPSCGIHDCLRETWESSEEDCSLEILGISKKIRILTILLNLLPRSILQCCIFIVGIQYLLSVRNISDLILNSLALTFLVTVDEMLFAAFAGEQNAAWIQATKPIKGRSFRFMDRILALTHIPFGMFMFFPILIWLSYYLISNKIYTDQLADATYCLCDLEGSNCLASRTLAM
;
A
#
# COMPACT_ATOMS: atom_id res chain seq x y z
N MET A 1 8.77 8.23 41.40
CA MET A 1 9.79 7.18 41.15
C MET A 1 10.26 7.37 39.71
N VAL A 2 11.57 7.54 39.53
CA VAL A 2 12.25 8.24 38.43
C VAL A 2 11.91 7.65 37.04
N LEU A 3 11.43 8.52 36.13
CA LEU A 3 11.22 8.22 34.71
C LEU A 3 12.55 8.34 33.97
N ALA A 4 13.13 7.22 33.55
CA ALA A 4 14.25 7.19 32.61
C ALA A 4 13.71 7.22 31.19
N LYS A 5 13.99 8.32 30.48
CA LYS A 5 13.73 8.53 29.06
C LYS A 5 14.82 7.77 28.28
N VAL A 6 14.49 6.58 27.78
CA VAL A 6 15.41 5.81 26.91
C VAL A 6 15.33 6.41 25.51
N HIS A 7 16.35 7.19 25.15
CA HIS A 7 16.63 7.54 23.76
C HIS A 7 17.18 6.29 23.08
N VAL A 8 16.41 5.73 22.15
CA VAL A 8 16.91 4.75 21.18
C VAL A 8 17.62 5.53 20.09
N VAL A 9 18.96 5.49 20.11
CA VAL A 9 19.81 5.90 18.99
C VAL A 9 19.80 4.72 18.02
N THR A 10 19.19 4.91 16.86
CA THR A 10 19.37 4.00 15.72
C THR A 10 20.67 4.40 15.03
N GLU A 11 21.68 3.52 15.09
CA GLU A 11 22.88 3.61 14.25
C GLU A 11 22.48 3.44 12.79
N GLU A 12 22.73 4.48 12.01
CA GLU A 12 22.61 4.54 10.57
C GLU A 12 23.95 4.03 10.00
N ASN A 13 23.93 2.88 9.33
CA ASN A 13 25.08 2.38 8.58
C ASN A 13 25.13 3.11 7.24
N ASP A 14 26.03 4.09 7.15
CA ASP A 14 26.47 4.70 5.90
C ASP A 14 27.34 3.71 5.11
N GLU A 15 26.78 3.12 4.05
CA GLU A 15 27.57 2.53 2.97
C GLU A 15 27.86 3.63 1.93
N ASN A 16 29.14 4.00 1.85
CA ASN A 16 29.70 4.91 0.85
C ASN A 16 29.47 4.35 -0.58
N GLU A 17 28.70 5.08 -1.39
CA GLU A 17 28.68 4.91 -2.84
C GLU A 17 29.49 6.04 -3.50
N GLU A 18 30.61 5.63 -4.07
CA GLU A 18 31.64 6.46 -4.68
C GLU A 18 31.15 6.95 -6.05
N THR A 19 31.00 8.27 -6.20
CA THR A 19 30.69 8.96 -7.46
C THR A 19 31.92 8.95 -8.37
N VAL A 20 31.79 8.38 -9.57
CA VAL A 20 32.79 8.49 -10.65
C VAL A 20 32.12 9.07 -11.89
N ASP A 21 32.49 10.31 -12.22
CA ASP A 21 32.28 10.95 -13.53
C ASP A 21 33.07 10.23 -14.64
N PRO A 22 32.66 10.35 -15.92
CA PRO A 22 33.66 10.35 -16.97
C PRO A 22 33.46 11.48 -18.00
N GLU A 23 34.53 12.24 -18.21
CA GLU A 23 34.77 12.99 -19.44
C GLU A 23 36.16 12.64 -20.01
N ALA A 24 36.14 12.14 -21.26
CA ALA A 24 37.14 12.15 -22.33
C ALA A 24 38.63 11.78 -22.07
N ALA A 25 39.11 10.71 -22.73
CA ALA A 25 40.27 10.76 -23.64
C ALA A 25 40.49 9.44 -24.43
N GLU A 26 41.01 9.59 -25.64
CA GLU A 26 41.27 8.64 -26.73
C GLU A 26 42.32 7.53 -26.50
N ALA A 27 42.17 6.48 -27.33
CA ALA A 27 43.16 5.63 -27.99
C ALA A 27 44.23 4.88 -27.17
N ASP A 28 44.17 3.54 -27.15
CA ASP A 28 44.97 2.70 -28.07
C ASP A 28 44.63 1.21 -27.90
N GLY A 29 44.69 0.45 -29.00
CA GLY A 29 44.24 -0.93 -29.06
C GLY A 29 45.21 -1.97 -28.50
N LEU A 30 44.70 -3.03 -27.86
CA LEU A 30 45.43 -4.30 -27.75
C LEU A 30 44.54 -5.52 -27.44
N ARG A 31 44.52 -6.43 -28.42
CA ARG A 31 44.40 -7.90 -28.36
C ARG A 31 43.47 -8.54 -27.32
N VAL A 32 42.35 -9.03 -27.86
CA VAL A 32 41.53 -10.13 -27.34
C VAL A 32 42.39 -11.39 -27.11
N ARG A 33 42.37 -11.92 -25.88
CA ARG A 33 42.69 -13.32 -25.55
C ARG A 33 41.44 -13.98 -24.96
N PRO A 34 41.18 -15.26 -25.27
CA PRO A 34 39.97 -15.95 -24.84
C PRO A 34 40.08 -16.42 -23.38
N VAL A 35 38.99 -16.27 -22.64
CA VAL A 35 38.79 -16.84 -21.29
C VAL A 35 38.45 -18.33 -21.45
N PRO A 36 39.01 -19.23 -20.62
CA PRO A 36 38.82 -20.67 -20.75
C PRO A 36 37.46 -21.13 -20.21
N SER A 37 36.93 -22.14 -20.90
CA SER A 37 35.76 -22.95 -20.56
C SER A 37 35.88 -23.61 -19.18
N VAL A 38 34.87 -23.43 -18.34
CA VAL A 38 34.64 -24.18 -17.09
C VAL A 38 34.12 -25.58 -17.42
N PRO A 39 34.61 -26.66 -16.80
CA PRO A 39 34.14 -28.01 -17.08
C PRO A 39 32.82 -28.35 -16.37
N SER A 40 31.98 -29.05 -17.11
CA SER A 40 30.83 -29.85 -16.68
C SER A 40 31.23 -30.85 -15.58
N ALA A 41 30.59 -30.77 -14.42
CA ALA A 41 30.62 -31.82 -13.40
C ALA A 41 29.32 -32.65 -13.49
N THR A 42 29.42 -33.80 -14.16
CA THR A 42 28.56 -34.97 -13.98
C THR A 42 29.01 -35.75 -12.74
N ASP A 43 28.07 -36.55 -12.21
CA ASP A 43 28.24 -37.65 -11.25
C ASP A 43 28.00 -37.34 -9.76
N LEU A 44 26.72 -37.42 -9.37
CA LEU A 44 26.28 -37.70 -8.00
C LEU A 44 25.73 -39.14 -7.92
N PRO A 45 26.17 -39.95 -6.94
CA PRO A 45 25.76 -41.35 -6.80
C PRO A 45 24.40 -41.49 -6.09
N SER A 46 23.67 -42.53 -6.48
CA SER A 46 22.37 -42.96 -5.96
C SER A 46 22.44 -43.51 -4.51
N PRO A 47 21.32 -43.44 -3.76
CA PRO A 47 21.29 -43.83 -2.35
C PRO A 47 21.24 -45.36 -2.15
N PRO A 48 21.75 -45.87 -1.01
CA PRO A 48 21.84 -47.30 -0.75
C PRO A 48 20.48 -47.91 -0.36
N LYS A 49 20.21 -49.09 -0.91
CA LYS A 49 19.10 -49.98 -0.56
C LYS A 49 19.35 -50.60 0.83
N SER A 50 18.34 -50.55 1.68
CA SER A 50 18.27 -51.23 2.98
C SER A 50 18.16 -52.76 2.85
N PRO A 51 18.73 -53.55 3.78
CA PRO A 51 18.73 -55.00 3.69
C PRO A 51 17.46 -55.62 4.28
N ILE A 52 16.95 -56.60 3.53
CA ILE A 52 15.85 -57.51 3.89
C ILE A 52 16.42 -58.62 4.78
N HIS A 53 15.88 -58.78 5.99
CA HIS A 53 16.16 -59.92 6.85
C HIS A 53 15.19 -61.08 6.55
N HIS A 54 15.75 -62.18 6.05
CA HIS A 54 15.14 -63.51 6.04
C HIS A 54 15.42 -64.24 7.36
N GLY A 55 14.43 -64.99 7.85
CA GLY A 55 14.53 -65.99 8.92
C GLY A 55 13.32 -66.94 8.85
N PRO A 56 13.45 -68.22 9.27
CA PRO A 56 13.22 -69.34 8.36
C PRO A 56 11.92 -70.11 8.54
N GLU A 57 11.55 -70.80 7.46
CA GLU A 57 10.50 -71.81 7.35
C GLU A 57 10.84 -73.08 8.14
N GLY A 58 9.84 -73.59 8.86
CA GLY A 58 9.84 -74.94 9.45
C GLY A 58 8.60 -75.70 8.98
N HIS A 59 8.83 -76.69 8.11
CA HIS A 59 7.89 -77.77 7.76
C HIS A 59 7.43 -78.57 9.00
N VAL A 60 6.21 -79.12 8.98
CA VAL A 60 5.92 -80.58 9.10
C VAL A 60 4.41 -80.89 8.94
N ARG A 61 4.15 -81.74 7.94
CA ARG A 61 3.15 -82.83 7.71
C ARG A 61 1.75 -82.84 8.34
N HIS A 62 0.82 -83.16 7.43
CA HIS A 62 -0.48 -83.83 7.60
C HIS A 62 -0.45 -85.12 8.43
N HIS A 63 -1.52 -85.35 9.22
CA HIS A 63 -2.26 -86.61 9.24
C HIS A 63 -3.70 -86.42 9.75
N ALA A 64 -4.59 -87.24 9.20
CA ALA A 64 -6.04 -87.23 9.33
C ALA A 64 -6.57 -87.82 10.65
N SER A 65 -7.80 -87.44 11.03
CA SER A 65 -8.98 -88.33 11.17
C SER A 65 -9.94 -87.96 12.33
N ASN A 66 -11.22 -88.22 12.04
CA ASN A 66 -12.34 -88.57 12.93
C ASN A 66 -13.17 -87.49 13.66
N HIS A 67 -14.40 -87.38 13.14
CA HIS A 67 -15.71 -87.30 13.81
C HIS A 67 -15.75 -87.10 15.34
N SER A 68 -16.55 -86.12 15.78
CA SER A 68 -17.80 -86.37 16.52
C SER A 68 -18.55 -85.06 16.85
N HIS A 69 -19.87 -85.16 16.87
CA HIS A 69 -20.84 -84.14 17.25
C HIS A 69 -20.54 -83.51 18.62
N HIS A 70 -20.65 -82.18 18.73
CA HIS A 70 -21.31 -81.54 19.87
C HIS A 70 -21.75 -80.09 19.58
N SER A 71 -23.01 -79.84 19.88
CA SER A 71 -23.70 -78.55 20.02
C SER A 71 -23.00 -77.58 21.00
N GLY A 72 -22.88 -76.29 20.67
CA GLY A 72 -22.42 -75.26 21.61
C GLY A 72 -22.38 -73.82 21.07
N THR A 73 -23.49 -73.09 21.31
CA THR A 73 -23.66 -71.66 21.66
C THR A 73 -22.78 -70.51 21.09
N PRO A 74 -23.37 -69.30 20.91
CA PRO A 74 -22.74 -68.19 20.17
C PRO A 74 -21.71 -67.42 21.01
N ARG A 75 -20.43 -67.49 20.59
CA ARG A 75 -19.27 -66.79 21.21
C ARG A 75 -19.02 -65.37 20.67
N GLY A 76 -20.08 -64.63 20.30
CA GLY A 76 -19.97 -63.26 19.77
C GLY A 76 -20.06 -62.14 20.82
N GLN A 77 -20.61 -62.41 22.01
CA GLN A 77 -20.89 -61.35 23.01
C GLN A 77 -19.81 -61.15 24.08
N GLN A 78 -18.79 -62.01 24.14
CA GLN A 78 -17.79 -61.97 25.22
C GLN A 78 -16.64 -60.98 24.93
N GLY A 79 -16.30 -60.73 23.66
CA GLY A 79 -15.30 -59.74 23.26
C GLY A 79 -15.72 -58.28 23.51
N GLN A 80 -16.99 -57.94 23.25
CA GLN A 80 -17.52 -56.59 23.48
C GLN A 80 -17.58 -56.22 24.98
N ARG A 81 -17.87 -57.19 25.87
CA ARG A 81 -17.84 -56.94 27.32
C ARG A 81 -16.43 -56.70 27.85
N VAL A 82 -15.43 -57.39 27.31
CA VAL A 82 -14.02 -57.19 27.73
C VAL A 82 -13.50 -55.83 27.27
N LEU A 83 -13.81 -55.41 26.04
CA LEU A 83 -13.42 -54.10 25.53
C LEU A 83 -14.09 -52.96 26.31
N HIS A 84 -15.40 -53.06 26.60
CA HIS A 84 -16.11 -52.09 27.43
C HIS A 84 -15.60 -52.06 28.89
N HIS A 85 -15.13 -53.20 29.41
CA HIS A 85 -14.55 -53.25 30.75
C HIS A 85 -13.13 -52.66 30.82
N LEU A 86 -12.35 -52.78 29.74
CA LEU A 86 -11.03 -52.16 29.61
C LEU A 86 -11.13 -50.64 29.44
N THR A 87 -12.01 -50.14 28.58
CA THR A 87 -12.21 -48.69 28.39
C THR A 87 -12.71 -48.01 29.67
N THR A 88 -13.63 -48.65 30.40
CA THR A 88 -14.08 -48.15 31.71
C THR A 88 -13.00 -48.17 32.78
N LYS A 89 -12.07 -49.15 32.78
CA LYS A 89 -10.94 -49.17 33.73
C LYS A 89 -9.88 -48.11 33.42
N ILE A 90 -9.60 -47.86 32.14
CA ILE A 90 -8.64 -46.83 31.71
C ILE A 90 -9.18 -45.43 32.05
N ALA A 91 -10.45 -45.15 31.71
CA ALA A 91 -11.10 -43.90 32.08
C ALA A 91 -11.12 -43.68 33.61
N ARG A 92 -11.34 -44.75 34.39
CA ARG A 92 -11.31 -44.65 35.86
C ARG A 92 -9.93 -44.37 36.43
N ARG A 93 -8.85 -44.87 35.80
CA ARG A 93 -7.47 -44.57 36.20
C ARG A 93 -7.08 -43.12 35.89
N GLU A 94 -7.51 -42.57 34.75
CA GLU A 94 -7.27 -41.16 34.44
C GLU A 94 -8.05 -40.21 35.35
N VAL A 95 -9.29 -40.55 35.69
CA VAL A 95 -10.09 -39.80 36.68
C VAL A 95 -9.44 -39.85 38.08
N LEU A 96 -8.83 -40.98 38.45
CA LEU A 96 -8.07 -41.10 39.70
C LEU A 96 -6.79 -40.27 39.69
N GLY A 97 -6.11 -40.13 38.53
CA GLY A 97 -4.98 -39.23 38.37
C GLY A 97 -5.33 -37.75 38.60
N TYR A 98 -6.55 -37.33 38.27
CA TYR A 98 -7.04 -35.97 38.58
C TYR A 98 -7.37 -35.72 40.05
N SER A 99 -7.56 -36.79 40.84
CA SER A 99 -7.88 -36.69 42.27
C SER A 99 -6.66 -36.62 43.19
N GLN A 100 -5.48 -36.94 42.65
CA GLN A 100 -4.21 -36.93 43.40
C GLN A 100 -3.30 -35.89 42.76
N LEU A 101 -3.15 -34.73 43.41
CA LEU A 101 -2.16 -33.74 42.99
C LEU A 101 -0.79 -34.24 43.44
N VAL A 102 0.05 -34.64 42.49
CA VAL A 102 1.47 -34.81 42.77
C VAL A 102 2.08 -33.42 42.89
N LEU A 103 2.34 -32.98 44.12
CA LEU A 103 2.93 -31.67 44.42
C LEU A 103 4.22 -31.42 43.62
N GLN A 104 4.99 -32.45 43.27
CA GLN A 104 6.31 -32.29 42.63
C GLN A 104 6.35 -31.47 41.33
N GLU A 105 5.25 -31.32 40.57
CA GLU A 105 5.32 -30.66 39.26
C GLU A 105 5.33 -29.12 39.31
N SER A 106 4.88 -28.48 40.38
CA SER A 106 4.96 -27.00 40.51
C SER A 106 5.62 -26.61 41.84
N ALA A 107 6.94 -26.50 41.80
CA ALA A 107 7.74 -26.19 42.98
C ALA A 107 7.41 -24.78 43.55
N TYR A 108 6.96 -23.86 42.70
CA TYR A 108 6.45 -22.53 43.08
C TYR A 108 5.22 -22.60 43.99
N ASP A 109 4.22 -23.42 43.65
CA ASP A 109 2.99 -23.49 44.43
C ASP A 109 3.19 -24.19 45.78
N ASN A 110 4.12 -25.14 45.85
CA ASN A 110 4.49 -25.82 47.09
C ASN A 110 5.19 -24.88 48.06
N ALA A 111 6.08 -24.03 47.55
CA ALA A 111 6.79 -23.05 48.36
C ALA A 111 5.90 -21.94 48.89
N TYR A 112 4.72 -21.77 48.31
CA TYR A 112 3.70 -20.89 48.86
C TYR A 112 2.94 -21.56 50.01
N LEU A 113 2.59 -22.85 49.87
CA LEU A 113 1.85 -23.59 50.90
C LEU A 113 2.64 -23.81 52.19
N LEU A 114 3.92 -24.18 52.10
CA LEU A 114 4.72 -24.57 53.26
C LEU A 114 4.89 -23.47 54.32
N PRO A 115 5.22 -22.21 53.97
CA PRO A 115 5.36 -21.13 54.94
C PRO A 115 4.02 -20.71 55.57
N LEU A 116 2.91 -20.83 54.83
CA LEU A 116 1.57 -20.59 55.37
C LEU A 116 1.18 -21.61 56.43
N ILE A 117 1.71 -22.82 56.30
CA ILE A 117 1.47 -23.92 57.22
C ILE A 117 2.40 -23.83 58.45
N SER A 118 3.66 -23.38 58.29
CA SER A 118 4.70 -23.41 59.36
C SER A 118 4.63 -22.33 60.47
N MET A 119 3.50 -21.66 60.66
CA MET A 119 3.23 -20.64 61.70
C MET A 119 4.02 -19.32 61.65
N GLY A 120 3.27 -18.21 61.55
CA GLY A 120 3.54 -16.99 62.33
C GLY A 120 3.76 -15.69 61.55
N ARG A 121 4.54 -15.69 60.46
CA ARG A 121 4.84 -14.46 59.70
C ARG A 121 4.27 -14.53 58.30
N PHE A 122 3.02 -14.07 58.22
CA PHE A 122 2.22 -14.00 57.01
C PHE A 122 2.87 -13.14 55.90
N PHE A 123 3.54 -12.04 56.27
CA PHE A 123 4.32 -11.19 55.36
C PHE A 123 5.80 -11.59 55.41
N GLY A 124 6.24 -12.40 54.45
CA GLY A 124 7.61 -12.89 54.37
C GLY A 124 8.09 -13.10 52.94
N ARG A 125 9.15 -13.91 52.77
CA ARG A 125 9.84 -14.15 51.50
C ARG A 125 8.91 -14.65 50.38
N SER A 126 7.92 -15.50 50.68
CA SER A 126 7.00 -16.06 49.67
C SER A 126 6.06 -15.01 49.07
N PHE A 127 5.54 -14.08 49.89
CA PHE A 127 4.73 -12.98 49.38
C PHE A 127 5.56 -12.05 48.49
N PHE A 128 6.82 -11.82 48.86
CA PHE A 128 7.76 -11.04 48.05
C PHE A 128 8.03 -11.70 46.69
N LEU A 129 8.31 -13.01 46.64
CA LEU A 129 8.51 -13.73 45.38
C LEU A 129 7.28 -13.72 44.49
N LEU A 130 6.09 -13.89 45.08
CA LEU A 130 4.83 -13.80 44.34
C LEU A 130 4.60 -12.41 43.76
N THR A 131 4.86 -11.38 44.56
CA THR A 131 4.73 -9.99 44.13
C THR A 131 5.71 -9.68 43.01
N ILE A 132 6.96 -10.14 43.10
CA ILE A 132 7.94 -10.00 42.02
C ILE A 132 7.47 -10.71 40.76
N ASN A 133 7.05 -11.97 40.88
CA ASN A 133 6.60 -12.76 39.74
C ASN A 133 5.39 -12.09 39.05
N PHE A 134 4.40 -11.68 39.83
CA PHE A 134 3.23 -10.96 39.33
C PHE A 134 3.62 -9.65 38.62
N ILE A 135 4.48 -8.82 39.25
CA ILE A 135 4.93 -7.55 38.66
C ILE A 135 5.70 -7.81 37.37
N LEU A 136 6.58 -8.82 37.34
CA LEU A 136 7.39 -9.14 36.18
C LEU A 136 6.51 -9.61 35.01
N GLN A 137 5.67 -10.63 35.25
CA GLN A 137 4.76 -11.16 34.23
C GLN A 137 3.78 -10.08 33.73
N TYR A 138 3.20 -9.28 34.63
CA TYR A 138 2.32 -8.17 34.27
C TYR A 138 3.04 -7.12 33.42
N SER A 139 4.26 -6.72 33.82
CA SER A 139 5.03 -5.70 33.10
C SER A 139 5.37 -6.16 31.70
N VAL A 140 5.82 -7.41 31.53
CA VAL A 140 6.13 -7.96 30.20
C VAL A 140 4.85 -8.08 29.36
N ALA A 141 3.75 -8.60 29.91
CA ALA A 141 2.48 -8.70 29.19
C ALA A 141 1.95 -7.31 28.76
N TYR A 142 2.08 -6.30 29.62
CA TYR A 142 1.73 -4.92 29.30
C TYR A 142 2.61 -4.32 28.19
N LEU A 143 3.94 -4.55 28.26
CA LEU A 143 4.86 -4.11 27.21
C LEU A 143 4.56 -4.79 25.87
N LEU A 144 4.23 -6.08 25.87
CA LEU A 144 3.82 -6.79 24.66
C LEU A 144 2.51 -6.21 24.11
N TYR A 145 1.50 -6.00 24.94
CA TYR A 145 0.21 -5.41 24.54
C TYR A 145 0.34 -4.00 23.98
N THR A 146 1.16 -3.14 24.60
CA THR A 146 1.40 -1.78 24.08
C THR A 146 2.14 -1.82 22.75
N ARG A 147 3.17 -2.66 22.61
CA ARG A 147 3.91 -2.82 21.36
C ARG A 147 3.01 -3.30 20.22
N THR A 148 2.19 -4.33 20.45
CA THR A 148 1.29 -4.89 19.42
C THR A 148 0.23 -3.90 18.96
N ASN A 149 -0.41 -3.22 19.91
CA ASN A 149 -1.44 -2.26 19.56
C ASN A 149 -0.86 -1.04 18.85
N VAL A 150 0.30 -0.54 19.29
CA VAL A 150 0.92 0.63 18.66
C VAL A 150 1.33 0.31 17.21
N THR A 151 1.95 -0.84 16.94
CA THR A 151 2.37 -1.18 15.58
C THR A 151 1.20 -1.44 14.64
N GLN A 152 0.19 -2.19 15.09
CA GLN A 152 -1.01 -2.46 14.27
C GLN A 152 -1.80 -1.18 14.02
N LYS A 153 -1.98 -0.35 15.06
CA LYS A 153 -2.73 0.91 14.96
C LYS A 153 -1.99 1.90 14.07
N ALA A 154 -0.68 2.09 14.23
CA ALA A 154 0.10 3.00 13.41
C ALA A 154 0.07 2.62 11.91
N TYR A 155 0.23 1.33 11.58
CA TYR A 155 0.16 0.91 10.18
C TYR A 155 -1.24 1.09 9.59
N ARG A 156 -2.29 0.77 10.38
CA ARG A 156 -3.68 0.98 9.97
C ARG A 156 -4.00 2.46 9.80
N GLU A 157 -3.51 3.31 10.69
CA GLU A 157 -3.69 4.76 10.64
C GLU A 157 -3.00 5.36 9.43
N LYS A 158 -1.80 4.88 9.05
CA LYS A 158 -1.14 5.33 7.80
C LYS A 158 -1.97 4.98 6.56
N LEU A 159 -2.50 3.77 6.47
CA LEU A 159 -3.27 3.32 5.30
C LEU A 159 -4.69 3.87 5.25
N PHE A 160 -5.45 3.77 6.34
CA PHE A 160 -6.88 4.10 6.37
C PHE A 160 -7.21 5.38 7.14
N GLY A 161 -6.24 5.95 7.84
CA GLY A 161 -6.46 7.13 8.66
C GLY A 161 -6.94 6.82 10.08
N LEU A 162 -6.94 7.85 10.91
CA LEU A 162 -7.74 7.89 12.13
C LEU A 162 -9.20 8.13 11.77
N SER A 163 -10.12 7.80 12.68
CA SER A 163 -11.57 8.06 12.50
C SER A 163 -11.91 9.51 12.11
N GLU A 164 -11.00 10.47 12.32
CA GLU A 164 -11.18 11.89 12.00
C GLU A 164 -10.20 12.43 10.93
N SER A 165 -9.09 11.73 10.63
CA SER A 165 -8.13 12.11 9.59
C SER A 165 -7.96 10.96 8.61
N GLN A 166 -8.47 11.09 7.39
CA GLN A 166 -8.50 10.01 6.40
C GLN A 166 -7.09 9.67 5.92
N GLY A 167 -6.78 8.38 5.79
CA GLY A 167 -5.49 7.90 5.29
C GLY A 167 -5.43 7.91 3.76
N ALA A 168 -4.39 7.28 3.21
CA ALA A 168 -4.19 7.19 1.77
C ALA A 168 -5.32 6.41 1.06
N CYS A 169 -5.87 5.40 1.72
CA CYS A 169 -6.92 4.52 1.20
C CYS A 169 -8.21 4.57 2.03
N TYR A 170 -9.36 4.39 1.39
CA TYR A 170 -10.63 4.23 2.08
C TYR A 170 -11.61 3.34 1.30
N TYR A 171 -12.59 2.81 2.03
CA TYR A 171 -13.76 2.14 1.47
C TYR A 171 -14.91 3.16 1.38
N PRO A 172 -15.48 3.43 0.20
CA PRO A 172 -16.54 4.42 0.02
C PRO A 172 -17.81 4.07 0.81
N GLU A 173 -18.15 2.78 0.88
CA GLU A 173 -19.23 2.24 1.69
C GLU A 173 -18.80 1.01 2.51
N LYS A 174 -19.49 0.75 3.62
CA LYS A 174 -19.20 -0.38 4.53
C LYS A 174 -19.28 -1.76 3.84
N TYR A 175 -20.00 -1.86 2.73
CA TYR A 175 -20.27 -3.12 2.02
C TYR A 175 -19.74 -3.14 0.59
N GLU A 176 -19.14 -2.05 0.12
CA GLU A 176 -18.55 -2.01 -1.21
C GLU A 176 -17.14 -2.59 -1.15
N PRO A 177 -16.81 -3.58 -1.99
CA PRO A 177 -15.50 -4.21 -1.98
C PRO A 177 -14.41 -3.29 -2.55
N ASP A 178 -14.79 -2.27 -3.32
CA ASP A 178 -13.87 -1.41 -4.04
C ASP A 178 -13.10 -0.47 -3.10
N ILE A 179 -11.77 -0.55 -3.16
CA ILE A 179 -10.84 0.27 -2.40
C ILE A 179 -10.43 1.47 -3.26
N ARG A 180 -10.52 2.67 -2.68
CA ARG A 180 -10.05 3.91 -3.28
C ARG A 180 -8.74 4.31 -2.62
N CYS A 181 -7.64 4.26 -3.37
CA CYS A 181 -6.30 4.64 -2.94
C CYS A 181 -5.72 5.71 -3.87
N THR A 182 -6.54 6.70 -4.24
CA THR A 182 -6.18 7.77 -5.19
C THR A 182 -6.55 9.13 -4.61
N PRO A 183 -5.87 10.21 -5.02
CA PRO A 183 -6.32 11.55 -4.70
C PRO A 183 -7.73 11.78 -5.27
N ASP A 184 -8.62 12.30 -4.43
CA ASP A 184 -10.02 12.52 -4.79
C ASP A 184 -10.13 13.53 -5.94
N GLU A 185 -9.23 14.52 -6.00
CA GLU A 185 -9.15 15.49 -7.10
C GLU A 185 -8.91 14.83 -8.46
N VAL A 186 -8.00 13.84 -8.50
CA VAL A 186 -7.66 13.16 -9.75
C VAL A 186 -8.84 12.32 -10.20
N TYR A 187 -9.51 11.63 -9.28
CA TYR A 187 -10.70 10.86 -9.62
C TYR A 187 -11.84 11.75 -10.13
N LEU A 188 -12.15 12.86 -9.43
CA LEU A 188 -13.15 13.83 -9.91
C LEU A 188 -12.80 14.38 -11.29
N ALA A 189 -11.52 14.65 -11.54
CA ALA A 189 -11.04 15.13 -12.82
C ALA A 189 -11.20 14.12 -13.97
N THR A 190 -11.37 12.82 -13.68
CA THR A 190 -11.55 11.79 -14.74
C THR A 190 -12.99 11.62 -15.21
N ASP A 191 -14.00 12.08 -14.45
CA ASP A 191 -15.42 11.94 -14.83
C ASP A 191 -16.09 13.31 -14.93
N TRP A 192 -16.40 13.71 -16.18
CA TRP A 192 -17.06 14.99 -16.47
C TRP A 192 -18.36 15.18 -15.70
N LYS A 193 -19.13 14.11 -15.45
CA LYS A 193 -20.41 14.18 -14.75
C LYS A 193 -20.27 14.68 -13.32
N HIS A 194 -19.09 14.55 -12.73
CA HIS A 194 -18.81 15.08 -11.41
C HIS A 194 -18.32 16.53 -11.44
N LEU A 195 -17.87 17.05 -12.58
CA LEU A 195 -17.36 18.41 -12.70
C LEU A 195 -18.46 19.42 -13.03
N ASP A 196 -19.39 19.03 -13.89
CA ASP A 196 -20.51 19.82 -14.39
C ASP A 196 -21.76 19.55 -13.53
N LEU A 197 -21.96 20.39 -12.51
CA LEU A 197 -23.01 20.19 -11.50
C LEU A 197 -24.39 20.62 -12.01
N ASN A 198 -24.45 21.49 -13.01
CA ASN A 198 -25.69 22.02 -13.57
C ASN A 198 -26.07 21.40 -14.94
N GLU A 199 -25.23 20.50 -15.47
CA GLU A 199 -25.38 19.79 -16.75
C GLU A 199 -25.42 20.72 -17.98
N ASP A 200 -24.75 21.88 -17.92
CA ASP A 200 -24.72 22.87 -19.01
C ASP A 200 -23.58 22.66 -20.03
N ASN A 201 -22.79 21.59 -19.86
CA ASN A 201 -21.60 21.24 -20.64
C ASN A 201 -20.44 22.24 -20.51
N HIS A 202 -20.41 23.03 -19.44
CA HIS A 202 -19.31 23.89 -19.08
C HIS A 202 -18.92 23.68 -17.63
N TRP A 203 -17.62 23.60 -17.37
CA TRP A 203 -17.11 23.57 -16.01
C TRP A 203 -16.66 24.97 -15.61
N THR A 204 -17.25 25.49 -14.54
CA THR A 204 -17.05 26.86 -14.05
C THR A 204 -16.28 26.89 -12.73
N PHE A 205 -15.72 28.05 -12.38
CA PHE A 205 -15.09 28.24 -11.08
C PHE A 205 -16.07 28.04 -9.91
N GLU A 206 -17.33 28.44 -10.09
CA GLU A 206 -18.37 28.29 -9.07
C GLU A 206 -18.62 26.81 -8.77
N GLU A 207 -18.79 25.97 -9.79
CA GLU A 207 -18.94 24.53 -9.61
C GLU A 207 -17.70 23.91 -8.97
N ALA A 208 -16.49 24.27 -9.43
CA ALA A 208 -15.25 23.85 -8.81
C ALA A 208 -15.17 24.20 -7.31
N SER A 209 -15.81 25.29 -6.87
CA SER A 209 -15.89 25.70 -5.46
C SER A 209 -16.97 24.98 -4.66
N GLN A 210 -18.01 24.49 -5.34
CA GLN A 210 -19.09 23.70 -4.74
C GLN A 210 -18.71 22.22 -4.60
N LEU A 211 -17.76 21.73 -5.40
CA LEU A 211 -17.28 20.36 -5.31
C LEU A 211 -16.64 20.06 -3.95
N LYS A 212 -17.14 18.99 -3.36
CA LYS A 212 -16.76 18.44 -2.06
C LYS A 212 -16.61 16.93 -2.19
N ALA A 213 -15.89 16.31 -1.26
CA ALA A 213 -15.77 14.85 -1.18
C ALA A 213 -17.13 14.10 -1.15
N GLU A 214 -18.21 14.76 -0.70
CA GLU A 214 -19.57 14.21 -0.71
C GLU A 214 -20.09 13.90 -2.13
N HIS A 215 -19.63 14.64 -3.14
CA HIS A 215 -20.04 14.43 -4.54
C HIS A 215 -19.49 13.13 -5.13
N LEU A 216 -18.52 12.48 -4.46
CA LEU A 216 -17.98 11.16 -4.82
C LEU A 216 -18.85 9.98 -4.36
N GLY A 217 -20.06 10.27 -3.85
CA GLY A 217 -20.98 9.29 -3.27
C GLY A 217 -20.52 8.73 -1.92
N SER A 218 -19.41 9.24 -1.37
CA SER A 218 -18.87 8.76 -0.10
C SER A 218 -19.52 9.52 1.06
N ARG A 219 -19.96 8.79 2.11
CA ARG A 219 -20.35 9.40 3.40
C ARG A 219 -19.15 9.96 4.17
N VAL A 220 -17.96 9.96 3.56
CA VAL A 220 -16.72 10.20 4.27
C VAL A 220 -16.52 11.70 4.42
N THR A 221 -17.00 12.22 5.55
CA THR A 221 -16.80 13.60 5.98
C THR A 221 -15.31 13.84 6.29
N GLY A 222 -14.78 15.01 5.94
CA GLY A 222 -13.46 15.47 6.39
C GLY A 222 -12.33 15.56 5.35
N ARG A 223 -12.41 14.90 4.18
CA ARG A 223 -11.43 15.13 3.11
C ARG A 223 -11.71 16.47 2.44
N ARG A 224 -10.73 17.36 2.47
CA ARG A 224 -10.78 18.59 1.70
C ARG A 224 -10.44 18.20 0.27
N VAL A 225 -11.33 18.50 -0.65
CA VAL A 225 -11.03 18.44 -2.08
C VAL A 225 -10.86 19.88 -2.53
N ASN A 226 -9.72 20.21 -3.13
CA ASN A 226 -9.48 21.57 -3.62
C ASN A 226 -9.58 21.65 -5.15
N MET A 227 -10.77 21.38 -5.68
CA MET A 227 -11.04 21.49 -7.12
C MET A 227 -10.89 22.91 -7.64
N THR A 228 -11.03 23.94 -6.79
CA THR A 228 -10.79 25.34 -7.21
C THR A 228 -9.36 25.58 -7.66
N GLU A 229 -8.37 24.97 -6.99
CA GLU A 229 -6.98 25.14 -7.37
C GLU A 229 -6.62 24.29 -8.61
N VAL A 230 -7.21 23.09 -8.75
CA VAL A 230 -7.10 22.28 -9.97
C VAL A 230 -7.65 23.07 -11.16
N TYR A 231 -8.84 23.66 -11.02
CA TYR A 231 -9.46 24.52 -12.04
C TYR A 231 -8.54 25.67 -12.45
N LYS A 232 -8.05 26.45 -11.48
CA LYS A 232 -7.13 27.56 -11.75
C LYS A 232 -5.85 27.10 -12.44
N ASN A 233 -5.27 25.98 -12.02
CA ASN A 233 -4.07 25.45 -12.65
C ASN A 233 -4.32 25.03 -14.10
N ILE A 234 -5.44 24.38 -14.38
CA ILE A 234 -5.83 24.03 -15.74
C ILE A 234 -5.94 25.31 -16.59
N ILE A 235 -6.61 26.35 -16.10
CA ILE A 235 -6.70 27.63 -16.80
C ILE A 235 -5.31 28.26 -17.00
N ARG A 236 -4.45 28.31 -15.98
CA ARG A 236 -3.07 28.82 -16.10
C ARG A 236 -2.24 28.03 -17.12
N VAL A 237 -2.42 26.71 -17.16
CA VAL A 237 -1.79 25.82 -18.14
C VAL A 237 -2.30 26.13 -19.55
N PHE A 238 -3.63 26.23 -19.72
CA PHE A 238 -4.21 26.68 -20.98
C PHE A 238 -3.70 28.06 -21.37
N GLU A 239 -3.57 29.02 -20.45
CA GLU A 239 -3.06 30.37 -20.76
C GLU A 239 -1.59 30.36 -21.20
N LYS A 240 -0.76 29.58 -20.50
CA LYS A 240 0.68 29.44 -20.76
C LYS A 240 0.95 28.78 -22.11
N TYR A 241 0.15 27.78 -22.49
CA TYR A 241 0.39 26.96 -23.69
C TYR A 241 -0.62 27.17 -24.82
N ALA A 242 -1.71 27.91 -24.60
CA ALA A 242 -2.46 28.55 -25.67
C ALA A 242 -1.52 29.59 -26.27
N GLY A 243 -0.79 29.15 -27.29
CA GLY A 243 0.03 30.00 -28.13
C GLY A 243 -0.76 31.23 -28.59
N PRO A 244 -0.09 32.19 -29.23
CA PRO A 244 -0.79 33.34 -29.81
C PRO A 244 -2.03 32.86 -30.57
N ARG A 245 -3.23 33.35 -30.21
CA ARG A 245 -4.46 32.97 -30.92
C ARG A 245 -4.27 33.43 -32.36
N ILE A 246 -4.24 32.53 -33.33
CA ILE A 246 -3.90 32.91 -34.70
C ILE A 246 -5.18 33.27 -35.43
N ALA A 247 -5.28 34.51 -35.93
CA ALA A 247 -6.31 34.88 -36.89
C ALA A 247 -5.70 35.01 -38.27
N LEU A 248 -6.44 34.57 -39.28
CA LEU A 248 -6.10 34.88 -40.65
C LEU A 248 -6.30 36.40 -40.86
N CYS A 249 -5.21 37.08 -41.18
CA CYS A 249 -5.23 38.50 -41.50
C CYS A 249 -4.99 38.65 -43.00
N ASP A 250 -5.87 39.40 -43.64
CA ASP A 250 -5.80 39.72 -45.07
C ASP A 250 -5.69 41.23 -45.25
N THR A 251 -5.26 41.66 -46.43
CA THR A 251 -4.99 43.05 -46.83
C THR A 251 -6.24 43.96 -46.84
N GLN A 252 -7.39 43.47 -46.37
CA GLN A 252 -8.65 44.21 -46.29
C GLN A 252 -9.22 44.29 -44.87
N HIS A 253 -8.62 43.59 -43.91
CA HIS A 253 -9.10 43.59 -42.55
C HIS A 253 -8.39 44.65 -41.71
N GLN A 254 -9.17 45.34 -40.88
CA GLN A 254 -8.64 46.20 -39.83
C GLN A 254 -7.82 45.35 -38.84
N VAL A 255 -6.62 45.79 -38.55
CA VAL A 255 -5.72 45.20 -37.57
C VAL A 255 -5.21 46.27 -36.60
N GLU A 256 -4.63 45.84 -35.50
CA GLU A 256 -3.85 46.67 -34.60
C GLU A 256 -2.37 46.47 -34.93
N VAL A 257 -1.65 47.57 -35.15
CA VAL A 257 -0.23 47.62 -35.49
C VAL A 257 0.51 48.29 -34.34
N PHE A 258 1.60 47.68 -33.88
CA PHE A 258 2.41 48.24 -32.80
C PHE A 258 3.24 49.41 -33.32
N ASP A 259 3.00 50.61 -32.79
CA ASP A 259 3.82 51.78 -33.07
C ASP A 259 4.99 51.86 -32.07
N GLN A 260 6.21 51.71 -32.59
CA GLN A 260 7.43 51.75 -31.78
C GLN A 260 7.70 53.14 -31.19
N LEU A 261 7.19 54.22 -31.80
CA LEU A 261 7.41 55.58 -31.31
C LEU A 261 6.53 55.91 -30.12
N THR A 262 5.26 55.49 -30.17
CA THR A 262 4.30 55.73 -29.08
C THR A 262 4.29 54.61 -28.05
N GLY A 263 4.75 53.40 -28.41
CA GLY A 263 4.68 52.22 -27.56
C GLY A 263 3.27 51.63 -27.43
N PHE A 264 2.33 52.09 -28.25
CA PHE A 264 0.93 51.66 -28.22
C PHE A 264 0.55 50.92 -29.50
N TRP A 265 -0.52 50.12 -29.40
CA TRP A 265 -1.15 49.46 -30.53
C TRP A 265 -2.17 50.41 -31.16
N GLU A 266 -1.96 50.78 -32.41
CA GLU A 266 -2.86 51.65 -33.14
C GLU A 266 -3.64 50.88 -34.20
N VAL A 267 -4.84 51.36 -34.51
CA VAL A 267 -5.64 50.80 -35.61
C VAL A 267 -4.94 51.07 -36.94
N GLY A 268 -4.80 50.04 -37.76
CA GLY A 268 -4.29 50.14 -39.12
C GLY A 268 -4.90 49.12 -40.08
N TYR A 269 -4.51 49.24 -41.34
CA TYR A 269 -4.88 48.32 -42.41
C TYR A 269 -3.62 47.75 -43.04
N ILE A 270 -3.59 46.43 -43.23
CA ILE A 270 -2.51 45.80 -43.97
C ILE A 270 -2.71 46.14 -45.45
N THR A 271 -1.69 46.72 -46.08
CA THR A 271 -1.73 47.03 -47.51
C THR A 271 -1.10 45.95 -48.35
N ASN A 272 0.06 45.44 -47.91
CA ASN A 272 0.80 44.41 -48.63
C ASN A 272 1.62 43.54 -47.66
N ILE A 273 1.98 42.34 -48.12
CA ILE A 273 2.84 41.39 -47.44
C ILE A 273 4.00 41.10 -48.38
N THR A 274 5.21 41.42 -47.97
CA THR A 274 6.42 41.23 -48.79
C THR A 274 6.86 39.75 -48.76
N SER A 275 7.65 39.33 -49.75
CA SER A 275 8.15 37.96 -49.87
C SER A 275 9.05 37.50 -48.71
N ASP A 276 9.60 38.44 -47.92
CA ASP A 276 10.39 38.19 -46.70
C ASP A 276 9.55 38.13 -45.41
N ASN A 277 8.22 37.95 -45.52
CA ASN A 277 7.28 37.90 -44.40
C ASN A 277 7.18 39.20 -43.57
N ARG A 278 7.51 40.36 -44.15
CA ARG A 278 7.20 41.65 -43.53
C ARG A 278 5.83 42.15 -44.01
N ILE A 279 5.21 42.96 -43.17
CA ILE A 279 3.87 43.47 -43.38
C ILE A 279 3.97 44.97 -43.54
N ILE A 280 3.39 45.48 -44.61
CA ILE A 280 3.25 46.91 -44.83
C ILE A 280 1.85 47.29 -44.35
N ALA A 281 1.79 48.10 -43.30
CA ALA A 281 0.52 48.56 -42.75
C ALA A 281 0.46 50.09 -42.71
N ILE A 282 -0.74 50.62 -42.94
CA ILE A 282 -1.03 52.05 -42.83
C ILE A 282 -1.89 52.26 -41.58
N TYR A 283 -1.50 53.20 -40.72
CA TYR A 283 -2.29 53.60 -39.56
C TYR A 283 -3.57 54.32 -39.99
N ALA A 284 -4.69 54.08 -39.32
CA ALA A 284 -5.96 54.72 -39.64
C ALA A 284 -5.94 56.25 -39.46
N ASN A 285 -5.11 56.76 -38.54
CA ASN A 285 -5.02 58.18 -38.21
C ASN A 285 -3.79 58.90 -38.79
N ALA A 286 -2.87 58.21 -39.47
CA ALA A 286 -1.64 58.81 -39.99
C ALA A 286 -1.34 58.39 -41.42
N THR A 287 -0.90 59.34 -42.25
CA THR A 287 -0.42 59.10 -43.62
C THR A 287 0.95 58.40 -43.68
N LYS A 288 1.41 57.81 -42.58
CA LYS A 288 2.72 57.13 -42.51
C LYS A 288 2.57 55.67 -42.91
N LEU A 289 3.16 55.32 -44.05
CA LEU A 289 3.38 53.95 -44.49
C LEU A 289 4.63 53.42 -43.80
N ASN A 290 4.50 52.38 -42.99
CA ASN A 290 5.62 51.76 -42.29
C ASN A 290 5.67 50.25 -42.58
N VAL A 291 6.88 49.72 -42.65
CA VAL A 291 7.14 48.28 -42.83
C VAL A 291 7.42 47.66 -41.47
N PHE A 292 6.64 46.64 -41.11
CA PHE A 292 6.71 45.99 -39.81
C PHE A 292 7.06 44.51 -39.95
N GLU A 293 7.77 43.97 -38.97
CA GLU A 293 7.85 42.52 -38.81
C GLU A 293 6.52 41.95 -38.32
N ASN A 294 6.20 40.71 -38.70
CA ASN A 294 4.92 40.05 -38.41
C ASN A 294 4.47 40.13 -36.93
N ARG A 295 5.42 39.99 -36.00
CA ARG A 295 5.17 40.09 -34.54
C ARG A 295 4.54 41.41 -34.06
N HIS A 296 4.58 42.47 -34.88
CA HIS A 296 4.00 43.78 -34.57
C HIS A 296 2.57 43.97 -35.08
N THR A 297 1.91 42.90 -35.52
CA THR A 297 0.52 42.96 -35.99
C THR A 297 -0.38 41.98 -35.24
N ARG A 298 -1.57 42.44 -34.87
CA ARG A 298 -2.58 41.62 -34.20
C ARG A 298 -3.98 42.03 -34.65
N LYS A 299 -4.96 41.15 -34.59
CA LYS A 299 -6.36 41.42 -34.94
C LYS A 299 -7.20 41.33 -33.68
N ARG A 300 -8.11 42.29 -33.47
CA ARG A 300 -9.10 42.21 -32.39
C ARG A 300 -10.45 41.80 -32.95
N LEU A 301 -10.97 40.64 -32.54
CA LEU A 301 -12.32 40.17 -32.89
C LEU A 301 -13.10 39.96 -31.61
N ASN A 302 -14.24 40.64 -31.47
CA ASN A 302 -15.11 40.57 -30.27
C ASN A 302 -14.34 40.77 -28.95
N GLY A 303 -13.42 41.74 -28.92
CA GLY A 303 -12.59 42.04 -27.74
C GLY A 303 -11.36 41.14 -27.57
N VAL A 304 -11.29 40.00 -28.26
CA VAL A 304 -10.19 39.02 -28.19
C VAL A 304 -9.06 39.40 -29.13
N ILE A 305 -7.82 39.30 -28.65
CA ILE A 305 -6.62 39.60 -29.43
C ILE A 305 -6.09 38.32 -30.08
N TYR A 306 -5.86 38.41 -31.39
CA TYR A 306 -5.27 37.37 -32.21
C TYR A 306 -3.96 37.85 -32.81
N THR A 307 -2.90 37.04 -32.80
CA THR A 307 -1.74 37.25 -33.65
C THR A 307 -2.13 36.97 -35.09
N CYS A 308 -1.73 37.86 -35.98
CA CYS A 308 -2.02 37.67 -37.39
C CYS A 308 -1.12 36.58 -37.99
N SER A 309 -1.74 35.59 -38.64
CA SER A 309 -1.07 34.75 -39.62
C SER A 309 -1.46 35.20 -41.02
N PHE A 310 -0.45 35.24 -41.88
CA PHE A 310 -0.54 35.74 -43.23
C PHE A 310 -0.29 34.60 -44.20
N PRO A 311 -1.01 34.54 -45.33
CA PRO A 311 -0.64 33.65 -46.42
C PRO A 311 0.78 34.02 -46.88
N LYS A 312 1.70 33.06 -46.89
CA LYS A 312 3.03 33.28 -47.44
C LYS A 312 2.92 33.46 -48.94
N CYS A 313 3.22 34.66 -49.40
CA CYS A 313 3.36 34.91 -50.82
C CYS A 313 4.70 34.34 -51.28
N VAL A 314 4.67 33.50 -52.31
CA VAL A 314 5.84 32.93 -52.96
C VAL A 314 5.88 33.47 -54.39
N ASP A 315 7.03 34.03 -54.77
CA ASP A 315 7.26 34.48 -56.14
C ASP A 315 7.06 33.30 -57.10
N THR A 316 6.33 33.52 -58.19
CA THR A 316 6.02 32.48 -59.19
C THR A 316 6.75 32.74 -60.50
N ASP A 317 7.86 33.50 -60.45
CA ASP A 317 8.70 33.76 -61.60
C ASP A 317 9.32 32.48 -62.17
N ASN A 318 9.53 31.44 -61.35
CA ASN A 318 10.06 30.14 -61.79
C ASN A 318 11.36 30.26 -62.61
N GLY A 319 12.18 31.27 -62.31
CA GLY A 319 13.42 31.59 -63.03
C GLY A 319 13.25 32.50 -64.25
N ALA A 320 12.03 32.97 -64.56
CA ALA A 320 11.82 34.06 -65.48
C ALA A 320 12.48 35.35 -64.96
N ILE A 321 13.00 36.14 -65.87
CA ILE A 321 13.68 37.42 -65.62
C ILE A 321 13.06 38.46 -66.55
N ASP A 322 13.03 39.71 -66.10
CA ASP A 322 12.55 40.82 -66.93
C ASP A 322 13.51 41.15 -68.10
N SER A 323 13.10 42.14 -68.90
CA SER A 323 13.87 42.60 -70.07
C SER A 323 15.26 43.17 -69.76
N ILE A 324 15.58 43.43 -68.49
CA ILE A 324 16.91 43.88 -68.03
C ILE A 324 17.67 42.79 -67.26
N GLY A 325 17.12 41.59 -67.18
CA GLY A 325 17.73 40.42 -66.55
C GLY A 325 17.50 40.29 -65.04
N SER A 326 16.49 40.95 -64.48
CA SER A 326 16.15 40.88 -63.05
C SER A 326 15.00 39.94 -62.77
N ALA A 327 15.17 39.04 -61.80
CA ALA A 327 14.12 38.19 -61.24
C ALA A 327 13.30 38.96 -60.17
N CYS A 328 12.29 38.33 -59.55
CA CYS A 328 11.49 38.97 -58.50
C CYS A 328 12.32 39.47 -57.31
N GLN A 329 13.47 38.85 -57.02
CA GLN A 329 14.41 39.29 -55.98
C GLN A 329 15.00 40.70 -56.23
N GLY A 330 15.03 41.16 -57.49
CA GLY A 330 15.46 42.51 -57.86
C GLY A 330 14.45 43.60 -57.53
N TYR A 331 13.19 43.23 -57.29
CA TYR A 331 12.08 44.15 -57.07
C TYR A 331 11.83 44.38 -55.57
N ASN A 332 12.69 45.20 -54.95
CA ASN A 332 12.60 45.59 -53.54
C ASN A 332 12.07 47.03 -53.38
N GLY A 333 10.79 47.27 -53.68
CA GLY A 333 10.15 48.58 -53.49
C GLY A 333 9.01 48.87 -54.49
N TRP A 334 8.06 49.73 -54.12
CA TRP A 334 6.85 50.01 -54.93
C TRP A 334 7.15 50.69 -56.27
N ASP A 335 8.19 51.52 -56.36
CA ASP A 335 8.47 52.29 -57.58
C ASP A 335 8.85 51.42 -58.77
N ALA A 336 9.37 50.21 -58.52
CA ALA A 336 9.74 49.26 -59.56
C ALA A 336 8.55 48.40 -60.05
N CYS A 337 7.41 48.44 -59.37
CA CYS A 337 6.24 47.60 -59.71
C CYS A 337 5.38 48.14 -60.86
N GLY A 338 5.81 49.22 -61.54
CA GLY A 338 5.07 49.85 -62.65
C GLY A 338 5.03 49.03 -63.95
N GLY A 339 5.68 47.86 -63.99
CA GLY A 339 5.75 46.99 -65.18
C GLY A 339 6.60 47.57 -66.31
N THR A 340 7.50 48.49 -66.03
CA THR A 340 8.36 49.16 -67.03
C THR A 340 9.33 48.21 -67.75
N TRP A 341 9.64 47.08 -67.14
CA TRP A 341 10.56 46.07 -67.68
C TRP A 341 9.89 44.73 -68.01
N ASP A 342 8.56 44.67 -67.87
CA ASP A 342 7.76 43.47 -68.14
C ASP A 342 7.91 43.00 -69.61
N ASP A 343 8.21 41.73 -69.83
CA ASP A 343 8.36 41.11 -71.16
C ASP A 343 7.39 39.93 -71.38
N GLU A 344 7.66 39.01 -72.30
CA GLU A 344 6.68 37.99 -72.71
C GLU A 344 6.33 37.00 -71.57
N ASP A 345 7.32 36.57 -70.79
CA ASP A 345 7.18 35.57 -69.74
C ASP A 345 7.38 36.12 -68.32
N PHE A 346 7.92 37.34 -68.16
CA PHE A 346 8.03 38.02 -66.88
C PHE A 346 7.10 39.24 -66.78
N LYS A 347 6.03 39.12 -65.98
CA LYS A 347 5.16 40.24 -65.61
C LYS A 347 5.25 40.47 -64.11
N VAL A 348 5.89 41.56 -63.68
CA VAL A 348 6.21 41.80 -62.26
C VAL A 348 4.96 41.82 -61.39
N GLY A 349 3.88 42.45 -61.86
CA GLY A 349 2.59 42.52 -61.15
C GLY A 349 1.82 41.19 -61.09
N LYS A 350 2.28 40.15 -61.80
CA LYS A 350 1.68 38.80 -61.76
C LYS A 350 2.57 37.79 -61.06
N LEU A 351 3.89 37.91 -61.19
CA LEU A 351 4.83 36.89 -60.73
C LEU A 351 5.47 37.23 -59.38
N CYS A 352 5.60 38.52 -59.06
CA CYS A 352 6.35 38.96 -57.89
C CYS A 352 5.44 39.43 -56.76
N CYS A 353 5.64 38.83 -55.59
CA CYS A 353 4.87 39.10 -54.37
C CYS A 353 4.97 40.56 -53.92
N THR A 354 6.16 41.16 -54.00
CA THR A 354 6.37 42.57 -53.63
C THR A 354 5.48 43.52 -54.44
N CYS A 355 5.11 43.13 -55.66
CA CYS A 355 4.29 43.92 -56.58
C CYS A 355 2.81 43.48 -56.62
N GLY A 356 2.38 42.65 -55.67
CA GLY A 356 1.00 42.15 -55.58
C GLY A 356 0.69 40.93 -56.47
N GLY A 357 1.69 40.39 -57.16
CA GLY A 357 1.63 39.13 -57.89
C GLY A 357 1.98 37.92 -57.00
N GLY A 358 2.57 36.89 -57.61
CA GLY A 358 2.99 35.66 -56.96
C GLY A 358 1.82 34.73 -56.61
N SER A 359 2.12 33.60 -55.98
CA SER A 359 1.09 32.71 -55.42
C SER A 359 1.05 32.85 -53.91
N ARG A 360 -0.14 33.07 -53.37
CA ARG A 360 -0.38 33.02 -51.93
C ARG A 360 -0.54 31.55 -51.55
N SER A 361 0.53 30.95 -51.04
CA SER A 361 0.43 29.65 -50.38
C SER A 361 0.13 29.87 -48.91
N PHE A 362 -0.73 29.05 -48.30
CA PHE A 362 -0.82 28.98 -46.84
C PHE A 362 0.42 28.28 -46.27
N GLY A 363 1.60 28.87 -46.50
CA GLY A 363 2.79 28.50 -45.78
C GLY A 363 2.65 29.06 -44.38
N LEU A 364 2.30 28.21 -43.41
CA LEU A 364 2.52 28.43 -41.97
C LEU A 364 4.04 28.49 -41.68
N ALA A 365 4.73 29.43 -42.32
CA ALA A 365 6.16 29.63 -42.22
C ALA A 365 6.44 30.41 -40.94
N GLY A 366 6.66 29.68 -39.86
CA GLY A 366 7.16 30.23 -38.60
C GLY A 366 6.95 29.33 -37.38
N TYR A 367 5.96 28.44 -37.40
CA TYR A 367 5.71 27.49 -36.31
C TYR A 367 5.29 26.15 -36.89
N SER A 368 6.27 25.33 -37.28
CA SER A 368 6.10 23.96 -37.82
C SER A 368 5.59 22.94 -36.80
N HIS A 369 4.73 23.34 -35.85
CA HIS A 369 4.25 22.47 -34.76
C HIS A 369 2.87 22.85 -34.22
N LEU A 370 2.03 23.54 -35.00
CA LEU A 370 0.64 23.83 -34.61
C LEU A 370 -0.33 23.41 -35.73
N PRO A 371 -1.17 22.37 -35.53
CA PRO A 371 -2.25 22.00 -36.42
C PRO A 371 -3.30 23.11 -36.39
N VAL A 372 -3.54 23.62 -37.58
CA VAL A 372 -4.72 24.41 -37.94
C VAL A 372 -5.83 23.40 -38.16
N GLY A 373 -6.79 23.35 -37.24
CA GLY A 373 -7.90 22.40 -37.33
C GLY A 373 -9.13 22.68 -36.48
N LEU A 374 -9.13 23.68 -35.59
CA LEU A 374 -10.38 24.19 -35.04
C LEU A 374 -10.92 25.25 -35.99
N SER A 375 -12.05 24.95 -36.64
CA SER A 375 -12.90 25.97 -37.26
C SER A 375 -13.11 27.07 -36.24
N MET A 376 -12.61 28.26 -36.55
CA MET A 376 -12.67 29.40 -35.64
C MET A 376 -14.13 29.71 -35.27
N ASP A 377 -15.07 29.39 -36.17
CA ASP A 377 -16.51 29.52 -35.99
C ASP A 377 -17.08 28.66 -34.85
N ARG A 378 -16.46 27.53 -34.48
CA ARG A 378 -16.88 26.70 -33.31
C ARG A 378 -16.34 27.19 -31.98
N ILE A 379 -15.21 27.90 -31.97
CA ILE A 379 -14.66 28.51 -30.74
C ILE A 379 -15.30 29.90 -30.52
N THR A 380 -15.53 30.67 -31.59
CA THR A 380 -16.14 32.00 -31.49
C THR A 380 -17.63 31.97 -31.18
N SER A 381 -18.31 30.81 -31.25
CA SER A 381 -19.69 30.69 -30.77
C SER A 381 -19.79 30.36 -29.27
N VAL A 382 -18.66 30.18 -28.59
CA VAL A 382 -18.61 29.98 -27.14
C VAL A 382 -18.05 31.27 -26.51
N ASP A 383 -18.92 32.27 -26.38
CA ASP A 383 -18.59 33.57 -25.78
C ASP A 383 -18.01 33.47 -24.34
N GLY A 384 -18.06 32.30 -23.69
CA GLY A 384 -17.68 32.07 -22.29
C GLY A 384 -16.20 31.80 -21.97
N TYR A 385 -15.32 31.56 -22.95
CA TYR A 385 -13.93 31.11 -22.66
C TYR A 385 -12.89 32.25 -22.47
N THR A 386 -13.28 33.53 -22.41
CA THR A 386 -12.29 34.60 -22.63
C THR A 386 -12.39 35.77 -21.66
N LEU A 387 -11.31 36.03 -20.88
CA LEU A 387 -10.85 37.41 -20.59
C LEU A 387 -9.47 37.56 -19.87
N CYS A 388 -8.83 36.52 -19.32
CA CYS A 388 -7.82 36.72 -18.25
C CYS A 388 -6.33 36.75 -18.64
N LYS A 389 -6.02 36.95 -19.92
CA LYS A 389 -4.65 36.91 -20.45
C LYS A 389 -4.02 38.31 -20.55
N GLN A 390 -3.67 38.93 -19.42
CA GLN A 390 -2.88 40.16 -19.44
C GLN A 390 -1.65 40.02 -18.54
N ASP A 391 -0.45 40.05 -19.15
CA ASP A 391 0.86 40.03 -18.47
C ASP A 391 1.05 41.22 -17.48
N ALA A 392 0.16 42.21 -17.53
CA ALA A 392 0.14 43.38 -16.66
C ALA A 392 -0.69 43.19 -15.37
N LEU A 393 -1.44 42.10 -15.22
CA LEU A 393 -2.23 41.84 -14.03
C LEU A 393 -1.34 41.32 -12.90
N LEU A 394 -1.51 41.86 -11.70
CA LEU A 394 -0.92 41.27 -10.50
C LEU A 394 -1.52 39.87 -10.28
N PRO A 395 -0.80 38.92 -9.66
CA PRO A 395 -1.31 37.56 -9.44
C PRO A 395 -2.69 37.50 -8.78
N ALA A 396 -2.97 38.42 -7.85
CA ALA A 396 -4.28 38.53 -7.20
C ALA A 396 -5.41 38.94 -8.18
N GLN A 397 -5.12 39.82 -9.14
CA GLN A 397 -6.07 40.27 -10.15
C GLN A 397 -6.31 39.21 -11.23
N GLN A 398 -5.27 38.44 -11.57
CA GLN A 398 -5.41 37.29 -12.46
C GLN A 398 -6.32 36.23 -11.81
N ASP A 399 -6.10 35.92 -10.53
CA ASP A 399 -6.95 35.01 -9.77
C ASP A 399 -8.42 35.49 -9.69
N GLU A 400 -8.65 36.78 -9.47
CA GLU A 400 -10.00 37.37 -9.49
C GLU A 400 -10.64 37.30 -10.87
N CYS A 401 -9.86 37.52 -11.93
CA CYS A 401 -10.36 37.39 -13.29
C CYS A 401 -10.76 35.94 -13.61
N ILE A 402 -9.91 34.96 -13.29
CA ILE A 402 -10.18 33.53 -13.53
C ILE A 402 -11.49 33.12 -12.85
N LYS A 403 -11.77 33.64 -11.66
CA LYS A 403 -13.02 33.35 -10.94
C LYS A 403 -14.26 33.87 -11.67
N ASN A 404 -14.15 34.99 -12.38
CA ASN A 404 -15.31 35.72 -12.89
C ASN A 404 -15.59 35.46 -14.38
N PHE A 405 -14.60 35.07 -15.18
CA PHE A 405 -14.69 35.17 -16.64
C PHE A 405 -14.23 33.93 -17.42
N THR A 406 -13.92 32.81 -16.76
CA THR A 406 -13.57 31.57 -17.47
C THR A 406 -14.58 30.47 -17.22
N THR A 407 -14.93 29.76 -18.28
CA THR A 407 -15.63 28.48 -18.25
C THR A 407 -14.82 27.49 -19.09
N ILE A 408 -14.87 26.18 -18.82
CA ILE A 408 -14.17 25.17 -19.62
C ILE A 408 -15.21 24.29 -20.31
N PRO A 409 -15.37 24.34 -21.65
CA PRO A 409 -16.31 23.49 -22.36
C PRO A 409 -15.98 22.00 -22.23
N ASN A 410 -17.00 21.16 -22.10
CA ASN A 410 -16.90 19.70 -22.00
C ASN A 410 -15.99 19.10 -23.08
N HIS A 411 -16.24 19.41 -24.35
CA HIS A 411 -15.45 18.87 -25.46
C HIS A 411 -13.96 19.21 -25.36
N ILE A 412 -13.61 20.43 -24.92
CA ILE A 412 -12.20 20.83 -24.73
C ILE A 412 -11.60 20.03 -23.59
N TYR A 413 -12.30 19.92 -22.45
CA TYR A 413 -11.80 19.18 -21.30
C TYR A 413 -11.58 17.68 -21.62
N MET A 414 -12.56 17.07 -22.28
CA MET A 414 -12.53 15.64 -22.62
C MET A 414 -11.49 15.30 -23.70
N GLU A 415 -11.16 16.23 -24.59
CA GLU A 415 -10.11 16.02 -25.60
C GLU A 415 -8.71 16.36 -25.08
N GLU A 416 -8.57 17.38 -24.22
CA GLU A 416 -7.28 17.97 -23.88
C GLU A 416 -6.76 17.61 -22.48
N ILE A 417 -7.65 17.30 -21.52
CA ILE A 417 -7.30 17.14 -20.10
C ILE A 417 -7.64 15.74 -19.60
N ALA A 418 -8.90 15.30 -19.73
CA ALA A 418 -9.38 14.04 -19.17
C ALA A 418 -8.56 12.81 -19.58
N PRO A 419 -8.14 12.64 -20.85
CA PRO A 419 -7.36 11.47 -21.28
C PRO A 419 -5.99 11.38 -20.61
N PHE A 420 -5.46 12.51 -20.12
CA PHE A 420 -4.16 12.58 -19.48
C PHE A 420 -4.25 12.62 -17.95
N ALA A 421 -5.36 13.13 -17.40
CA ALA A 421 -5.63 13.13 -15.97
C ALA A 421 -5.61 11.71 -15.38
N ILE A 422 -5.98 10.69 -16.18
CA ILE A 422 -5.94 9.29 -15.77
C ILE A 422 -4.51 8.81 -15.43
N PHE A 423 -3.48 9.31 -16.12
CA PHE A 423 -2.09 8.98 -15.80
C PHE A 423 -1.64 9.61 -14.47
N CYS A 424 -2.35 10.61 -13.97
CA CYS A 424 -2.07 11.21 -12.66
C CYS A 424 -2.54 10.34 -11.48
N LEU A 425 -3.19 9.20 -11.76
CA LEU A 425 -3.39 8.12 -10.79
C LEU A 425 -2.09 7.36 -10.50
N LEU A 426 -1.09 7.49 -11.39
CA LEU A 426 0.21 6.88 -11.21
C LEU A 426 1.07 7.69 -10.24
N PRO A 427 1.84 7.03 -9.38
CA PRO A 427 2.70 7.73 -8.43
C PRO A 427 3.91 8.39 -9.08
N GLU A 428 4.52 7.64 -9.97
CA GLU A 428 5.88 7.80 -10.41
C GLU A 428 5.98 7.27 -11.83
N THR A 429 6.88 7.86 -12.60
CA THR A 429 7.10 7.50 -14.00
C THR A 429 7.52 6.04 -14.17
N GLU A 430 8.18 5.44 -13.18
CA GLU A 430 8.64 4.05 -13.25
C GLU A 430 7.47 3.05 -13.23
N THR A 431 6.32 3.44 -12.69
CA THR A 431 5.11 2.58 -12.70
C THR A 431 4.44 2.51 -14.07
N CYS A 432 4.82 3.37 -15.02
CA CYS A 432 4.38 3.26 -16.41
C CYS A 432 4.75 1.90 -17.03
N SER A 433 5.93 1.37 -16.69
CA SER A 433 6.35 0.04 -17.15
C SER A 433 5.49 -1.09 -16.56
N ASN A 434 4.99 -0.93 -15.32
CA ASN A 434 4.06 -1.89 -14.72
C ASN A 434 2.72 -1.94 -15.45
N MET A 435 2.19 -0.78 -15.88
CA MET A 435 0.96 -0.75 -16.67
C MET A 435 1.11 -1.52 -17.98
N LYS A 436 2.25 -1.32 -18.64
CA LYS A 436 2.59 -2.03 -19.87
C LYS A 436 2.62 -3.54 -19.67
N LEU A 437 3.27 -4.03 -18.62
CA LEU A 437 3.33 -5.44 -18.25
C LEU A 437 1.94 -6.05 -17.98
N ARG A 438 0.99 -5.24 -17.51
CA ARG A 438 -0.38 -5.67 -17.21
C ARG A 438 -1.38 -5.45 -18.34
N ASN A 439 -0.96 -4.93 -19.49
CA ASN A 439 -1.85 -4.50 -20.57
C ASN A 439 -2.91 -3.48 -20.13
N LEU A 440 -2.64 -2.68 -19.11
CA LEU A 440 -3.54 -1.61 -18.63
C LEU A 440 -3.31 -0.31 -19.43
N ARG A 441 -3.23 -0.40 -20.76
CA ARG A 441 -2.95 0.80 -21.58
C ARG A 441 -4.26 1.54 -21.82
N PRO A 442 -4.45 2.77 -21.31
CA PRO A 442 -5.61 3.56 -21.70
C PRO A 442 -5.55 3.74 -23.21
N HIS A 443 -6.66 3.48 -23.88
CA HIS A 443 -6.80 3.68 -25.31
C HIS A 443 -6.91 5.18 -25.59
N VAL A 444 -5.77 5.88 -25.63
CA VAL A 444 -5.72 7.28 -26.02
C VAL A 444 -5.57 7.33 -27.55
N GLU A 445 -6.68 7.48 -28.25
CA GLU A 445 -6.67 7.74 -29.68
C GLU A 445 -6.30 9.21 -29.94
N PHE A 446 -5.12 9.45 -30.51
CA PHE A 446 -4.68 10.78 -30.86
C PHE A 446 -5.13 11.14 -32.27
N ASN A 447 -6.04 12.12 -32.39
CA ASN A 447 -6.24 12.79 -33.67
C ASN A 447 -5.19 13.91 -33.83
N ILE A 448 -3.98 13.54 -34.26
CA ILE A 448 -2.86 14.47 -34.48
C ILE A 448 -3.22 15.56 -35.53
N GLN A 449 -4.24 15.31 -36.36
CA GLN A 449 -4.64 16.21 -37.44
C GLN A 449 -5.52 17.37 -36.97
N SER A 450 -6.23 17.28 -35.83
CA SER A 450 -7.23 18.30 -35.45
C SER A 450 -6.69 19.43 -34.58
N THR A 451 -5.68 19.18 -33.75
CA THR A 451 -5.04 20.16 -32.85
C THR A 451 -3.77 19.55 -32.29
N VAL A 452 -2.76 20.35 -31.90
CA VAL A 452 -1.65 19.88 -31.05
C VAL A 452 -2.16 20.06 -29.63
N PRO A 453 -2.47 18.97 -28.92
CA PRO A 453 -3.07 19.07 -27.61
C PRO A 453 -2.17 19.86 -26.67
N VAL A 454 -2.77 20.58 -25.73
CA VAL A 454 -2.08 21.31 -24.66
C VAL A 454 -1.08 20.42 -23.94
N PHE A 455 -1.40 19.14 -23.80
CA PHE A 455 -0.48 18.10 -23.34
C PHE A 455 0.87 18.10 -24.08
N PHE A 456 0.90 18.13 -25.41
CA PHE A 456 2.14 18.07 -26.19
C PHE A 456 3.02 19.29 -25.94
N LYS A 457 2.41 20.46 -25.75
CA LYS A 457 3.14 21.69 -25.45
C LYS A 457 3.72 21.69 -24.04
N ILE A 458 2.96 21.20 -23.05
CA ILE A 458 3.45 21.04 -21.68
C ILE A 458 4.63 20.06 -21.65
N THR A 459 4.49 18.97 -22.38
CA THR A 459 5.44 17.86 -22.35
C THR A 459 6.63 18.03 -23.29
N GLY A 460 6.60 19.04 -24.16
CA GLY A 460 7.63 19.28 -25.17
C GLY A 460 7.68 18.21 -26.26
N LEU A 461 6.59 17.45 -26.48
CA LEU A 461 6.51 16.44 -27.53
C LEU A 461 6.28 17.13 -28.87
N SER A 462 7.28 17.08 -29.76
CA SER A 462 7.23 17.75 -31.06
C SER A 462 7.11 16.80 -32.25
N THR A 463 7.38 15.49 -32.09
CA THR A 463 7.43 14.54 -33.20
C THR A 463 6.53 13.33 -33.01
N ALA A 464 5.98 12.81 -34.11
CA ALA A 464 5.11 11.63 -34.08
C ALA A 464 5.86 10.35 -33.65
N THR A 465 7.19 10.33 -33.79
CA THR A 465 8.04 9.21 -33.34
C THR A 465 8.11 9.10 -31.81
N ASP A 466 7.77 10.16 -31.08
CA ASP A 466 7.78 10.16 -29.61
C ASP A 466 6.47 9.66 -28.98
N LEU A 467 5.46 9.32 -29.80
CA LEU A 467 4.10 8.95 -29.36
C LEU A 467 3.95 7.51 -28.86
N THR A 468 5.01 6.93 -28.30
CA THR A 468 4.86 5.62 -27.66
C THR A 468 4.08 5.78 -26.35
N PRO A 469 3.16 4.85 -25.99
CA PRO A 469 2.40 4.94 -24.75
C PRO A 469 3.27 5.10 -23.50
N ASP A 470 4.46 4.49 -23.50
CA ASP A 470 5.42 4.57 -22.41
C ASP A 470 5.96 6.00 -22.24
N VAL A 471 6.32 6.67 -23.34
CA VAL A 471 6.78 8.07 -23.32
C VAL A 471 5.65 9.02 -22.91
N ILE A 472 4.43 8.79 -23.40
CA ILE A 472 3.25 9.59 -23.04
C ILE A 472 2.97 9.48 -21.54
N CYS A 473 2.94 8.25 -21.01
CA CYS A 473 2.77 8.01 -19.58
C CYS A 473 3.87 8.70 -18.76
N HIS A 474 5.13 8.52 -19.14
CA HIS A 474 6.27 9.14 -18.45
C HIS A 474 6.13 10.67 -18.43
N ARG A 475 5.82 11.29 -19.58
CA ARG A 475 5.67 12.74 -19.71
C ARG A 475 4.43 13.25 -18.99
N ALA A 476 3.34 12.49 -18.97
CA ALA A 476 2.14 12.82 -18.22
C ALA A 476 2.45 12.91 -16.73
N VAL A 477 3.04 11.86 -16.15
CA VAL A 477 3.35 11.81 -14.72
C VAL A 477 4.39 12.85 -14.32
N SER A 478 5.45 13.05 -15.12
CA SER A 478 6.55 13.95 -14.75
C SER A 478 6.30 15.44 -15.01
N LEU A 479 5.49 15.79 -16.02
CA LEU A 479 5.32 17.19 -16.46
C LEU A 479 3.87 17.66 -16.41
N PHE A 480 2.92 16.85 -16.88
CA PHE A 480 1.51 17.24 -16.92
C PHE A 480 0.88 17.25 -15.53
N CYS A 481 1.00 16.15 -14.79
CA CYS A 481 0.35 15.99 -13.49
C CYS A 481 0.79 17.05 -12.46
N PRO A 482 2.09 17.40 -12.33
CA PRO A 482 2.50 18.47 -11.43
C PRO A 482 2.09 19.88 -11.89
N SER A 483 1.79 20.05 -13.18
CA SER A 483 1.31 21.33 -13.73
C SER A 483 -0.19 21.54 -13.48
N VAL A 484 -0.97 20.46 -13.42
CA VAL A 484 -2.42 20.49 -13.27
C VAL A 484 -2.84 20.30 -11.81
N PHE A 485 -2.30 19.27 -11.15
CA PHE A 485 -2.64 18.91 -9.77
C PHE A 485 -1.65 19.54 -8.79
N THR A 486 -2.16 19.91 -7.61
CA THR A 486 -1.51 20.86 -6.69
C THR A 486 -0.86 20.16 -5.48
N LEU A 487 -0.49 20.93 -4.46
CA LEU A 487 0.08 20.49 -3.18
C LEU A 487 -0.54 19.20 -2.62
N GLN A 488 -1.85 18.99 -2.80
CA GLN A 488 -2.53 17.81 -2.29
C GLN A 488 -2.13 16.51 -3.00
N SER A 489 -1.89 16.54 -4.32
CA SER A 489 -1.37 15.36 -5.01
C SER A 489 0.07 15.09 -4.58
N SER A 490 0.90 16.11 -4.37
CA SER A 490 2.27 15.92 -3.87
C SER A 490 2.30 15.39 -2.43
N LEU A 491 1.43 15.89 -1.55
CA LEU A 491 1.29 15.36 -0.19
C LEU A 491 0.83 13.90 -0.20
N PHE A 492 -0.12 13.56 -1.08
CA PHE A 492 -0.55 12.19 -1.27
C PHE A 492 0.59 11.29 -1.76
N GLN A 493 1.44 11.77 -2.68
CA GLN A 493 2.62 11.01 -3.10
C GLN A 493 3.59 10.78 -1.95
N GLU A 494 3.82 11.79 -1.09
CA GLU A 494 4.68 11.64 0.08
C GLU A 494 4.11 10.61 1.09
N GLU A 495 2.81 10.69 1.40
CA GLU A 495 2.12 9.72 2.24
C GLU A 495 2.19 8.29 1.67
N ARG A 496 2.04 8.18 0.34
CA ARG A 496 2.18 6.92 -0.36
C ARG A 496 3.60 6.37 -0.27
N THR A 497 4.62 7.19 -0.51
CA THR A 497 6.02 6.76 -0.40
C THR A 497 6.35 6.28 1.02
N ASP A 498 5.85 6.97 2.05
CA ASP A 498 5.99 6.53 3.45
C ASP A 498 5.24 5.21 3.74
N ALA A 499 4.04 5.02 3.18
CA ALA A 499 3.26 3.79 3.36
C ALA A 499 3.84 2.59 2.58
N CYS A 500 4.31 2.80 1.36
CA CYS A 500 4.80 1.75 0.46
C CYS A 500 6.25 1.36 0.72
N GLY A 501 7.05 2.25 1.31
CA GLY A 501 8.46 2.02 1.61
C GLY A 501 9.35 2.01 0.37
N LYS A 502 10.52 1.37 0.49
CA LYS A 502 11.53 1.38 -0.57
C LYS A 502 11.03 0.64 -1.83
N LYS A 503 11.38 1.16 -3.00
CA LYS A 503 11.12 0.50 -4.29
C LYS A 503 12.23 -0.48 -4.67
N SER A 504 11.85 -1.56 -5.33
CA SER A 504 12.73 -2.56 -5.92
C SER A 504 12.41 -2.66 -7.41
N ARG A 505 13.44 -2.81 -8.25
CA ARG A 505 13.30 -2.96 -9.70
C ARG A 505 13.71 -4.38 -10.08
N SER A 506 12.82 -5.07 -10.77
CA SER A 506 13.06 -6.40 -11.33
C SER A 506 12.85 -6.37 -12.83
N VAL A 507 13.86 -6.80 -13.60
CA VAL A 507 13.76 -6.83 -15.07
C VAL A 507 13.00 -8.09 -15.48
N GLN A 508 11.86 -7.93 -16.14
CA GLN A 508 11.05 -9.02 -16.67
C GLN A 508 11.03 -8.93 -18.20
N GLY A 509 11.99 -9.60 -18.86
CA GLY A 509 12.19 -9.49 -20.29
C GLY A 509 12.85 -8.16 -20.66
N ASN A 510 12.18 -7.35 -21.49
CA ASN A 510 12.64 -6.00 -21.88
C ASN A 510 12.03 -4.89 -21.02
N ASP A 511 11.10 -5.23 -20.13
CA ASP A 511 10.38 -4.28 -19.31
C ASP A 511 10.86 -4.35 -17.85
N VAL A 512 10.85 -3.21 -17.17
CA VAL A 512 11.21 -3.11 -15.74
C VAL A 512 9.95 -3.16 -14.92
N LYS A 513 9.82 -4.20 -14.08
CA LYS A 513 8.77 -4.28 -13.06
C LYS A 513 9.26 -3.58 -11.79
N VAL A 514 8.52 -2.58 -11.34
CA VAL A 514 8.76 -1.91 -10.06
C VAL A 514 7.85 -2.54 -9.01
N THR A 515 8.40 -2.96 -7.88
CA THR A 515 7.64 -3.45 -6.73
C THR A 515 8.02 -2.66 -5.49
N TYR A 516 7.08 -2.49 -4.58
CA TYR A 516 7.33 -1.76 -3.33
C TYR A 516 7.59 -2.72 -2.18
N GLN A 517 8.38 -2.29 -1.21
CA GLN A 517 8.73 -3.10 -0.04
C GLN A 517 7.47 -3.57 0.70
N ALA A 518 6.52 -2.65 0.95
CA ALA A 518 5.28 -3.00 1.64
C ALA A 518 4.48 -4.07 0.88
N SER A 519 4.32 -3.94 -0.44
CA SER A 519 3.56 -4.92 -1.22
C SER A 519 4.29 -6.25 -1.37
N SER A 520 5.62 -6.25 -1.47
CA SER A 520 6.43 -7.47 -1.53
C SER A 520 6.30 -8.34 -0.27
N VAL A 521 6.11 -7.72 0.91
CA VAL A 521 5.88 -8.43 2.18
C VAL A 521 4.57 -9.23 2.15
N TYR A 522 3.56 -8.77 1.41
CA TYR A 522 2.30 -9.51 1.23
C TYR A 522 2.38 -10.48 0.05
N GLY A 523 2.97 -10.06 -1.08
CA GLY A 523 2.83 -10.71 -2.39
C GLY A 523 3.81 -11.81 -2.72
N ASP A 524 4.81 -12.06 -1.86
CA ASP A 524 5.73 -13.17 -2.08
C ASP A 524 4.96 -14.52 -2.05
N PRO A 525 5.03 -15.35 -3.11
CA PRO A 525 4.27 -16.59 -3.19
C PRO A 525 4.70 -17.66 -2.17
N VAL A 526 5.93 -17.56 -1.67
CA VAL A 526 6.52 -18.53 -0.72
C VAL A 526 6.49 -17.97 0.70
N PHE A 527 6.91 -16.72 0.88
CA PHE A 527 7.11 -16.11 2.19
C PHE A 527 6.16 -14.96 2.51
N GLY A 528 5.30 -14.58 1.57
CA GLY A 528 4.38 -13.45 1.75
C GLY A 528 3.36 -13.73 2.83
N LEU A 529 2.89 -12.68 3.50
CA LEU A 529 1.90 -12.79 4.57
C LEU A 529 0.61 -13.50 4.13
N THR A 530 0.21 -13.39 2.87
CA THR A 530 -0.99 -14.08 2.34
C THR A 530 -0.68 -15.47 1.80
N SER A 531 0.59 -15.87 1.73
CA SER A 531 1.01 -17.18 1.23
C SER A 531 0.50 -18.32 2.13
N ALA A 532 0.13 -19.44 1.52
CA ALA A 532 -0.34 -20.61 2.25
C ALA A 532 0.75 -21.19 3.17
N MET A 533 2.03 -21.06 2.79
CA MET A 533 3.15 -21.53 3.60
C MET A 533 3.31 -20.70 4.87
N PHE A 534 3.32 -19.36 4.77
CA PHE A 534 3.38 -18.49 5.94
C PHE A 534 2.17 -18.69 6.86
N GLN A 535 0.96 -18.76 6.29
CA GLN A 535 -0.27 -19.00 7.08
C GLN A 535 -0.26 -20.37 7.78
N GLY A 536 0.23 -21.41 7.11
CA GLY A 536 0.41 -22.73 7.71
C GLY A 536 1.43 -22.74 8.85
N PHE A 537 2.55 -22.02 8.68
CA PHE A 537 3.56 -21.87 9.71
C PHE A 537 3.05 -21.05 10.91
N LEU A 538 2.35 -19.94 10.66
CA LEU A 538 1.69 -19.14 11.69
C LEU A 538 0.66 -19.96 12.48
N PHE A 539 -0.17 -20.75 11.78
CA PHE A 539 -1.09 -21.68 12.42
C PHE A 539 -0.34 -22.65 13.35
N LEU A 540 0.76 -23.25 12.89
CA LEU A 540 1.55 -24.19 13.68
C LEU A 540 2.12 -23.53 14.96
N ILE A 541 2.70 -22.33 14.84
CA ILE A 541 3.27 -21.62 16.00
C ILE A 541 2.18 -21.20 17.00
N VAL A 542 1.06 -20.65 16.52
CA VAL A 542 -0.08 -20.27 17.36
C VAL A 542 -0.73 -21.49 18.01
N PHE A 543 -0.75 -22.63 17.31
CA PHE A 543 -1.20 -23.92 17.86
C PHE A 543 -0.29 -24.44 18.97
N LEU A 544 1.03 -24.41 18.76
CA LEU A 544 2.01 -24.79 19.79
C LEU A 544 1.92 -23.89 21.02
N TRP A 545 1.73 -22.58 20.83
CA TRP A 545 1.44 -21.64 21.91
C TRP A 545 0.15 -22.00 22.66
N GLY A 546 -0.90 -22.40 21.93
CA GLY A 546 -2.14 -22.93 22.49
C GLY A 546 -1.90 -24.15 23.38
N LEU A 547 -1.10 -25.12 22.92
CA LEU A 547 -0.75 -26.32 23.70
C LEU A 547 0.05 -25.98 24.96
N ALA A 548 1.05 -25.11 24.85
CA ALA A 548 1.80 -24.62 26.01
C ALA A 548 0.88 -23.96 27.03
N SER A 549 -0.06 -23.13 26.56
CA SER A 549 -1.05 -22.47 27.43
C SER A 549 -2.00 -23.46 28.10
N VAL A 550 -2.37 -24.57 27.44
CA VAL A 550 -3.22 -25.63 28.02
C VAL A 550 -2.54 -26.29 29.21
N ALA A 551 -1.21 -26.50 29.15
CA ALA A 551 -0.46 -27.07 30.27
C ALA A 551 -0.59 -26.19 31.53
N GLU A 552 -0.42 -24.88 31.37
CA GLU A 552 -0.59 -23.91 32.46
C GLU A 552 -2.03 -23.84 32.97
N PHE A 553 -3.01 -23.75 32.08
CA PHE A 553 -4.42 -23.74 32.47
C PHE A 553 -4.83 -25.01 33.21
N ARG A 554 -4.27 -26.16 32.81
CA ARG A 554 -4.46 -27.42 33.53
C ARG A 554 -3.88 -27.32 34.93
N SER A 555 -2.63 -26.86 35.08
CA SER A 555 -2.00 -26.67 36.40
C SER A 555 -2.86 -25.79 37.32
N ILE A 556 -3.25 -24.60 36.84
CA ILE A 556 -4.12 -23.66 37.56
C ILE A 556 -5.47 -24.29 37.93
N SER A 557 -6.09 -25.05 37.02
CA SER A 557 -7.37 -25.71 37.25
C SER A 557 -7.28 -26.80 38.33
N VAL A 558 -6.19 -27.56 38.37
CA VAL A 558 -5.98 -28.56 39.43
C VAL A 558 -5.79 -27.84 40.78
N TRP A 559 -5.07 -26.71 40.82
CA TRP A 559 -4.96 -25.90 42.03
C TRP A 559 -6.29 -25.34 42.53
N TRP A 560 -7.17 -24.86 41.64
CA TRP A 560 -8.54 -24.49 42.00
C TRP A 560 -9.30 -25.67 42.61
N ASN A 561 -9.19 -26.85 42.00
CA ASN A 561 -9.84 -28.06 42.53
C ASN A 561 -9.32 -28.38 43.94
N VAL A 562 -8.00 -28.42 44.14
CA VAL A 562 -7.37 -28.74 45.43
C VAL A 562 -7.75 -27.73 46.51
N MET A 563 -7.66 -26.43 46.23
CA MET A 563 -7.96 -25.37 47.20
C MET A 563 -9.42 -25.38 47.65
N LEU A 564 -10.34 -25.71 46.74
CA LEU A 564 -11.77 -25.75 47.03
C LEU A 564 -12.20 -27.09 47.67
N ALA A 565 -11.52 -28.18 47.32
CA ALA A 565 -11.82 -29.53 47.81
C ALA A 565 -11.29 -29.84 49.22
N LEU A 566 -10.16 -29.26 49.61
CA LEU A 566 -9.53 -29.55 50.90
C LEU A 566 -10.47 -29.21 52.07
N PRO A 567 -10.51 -30.02 53.14
CA PRO A 567 -11.29 -29.71 54.33
C PRO A 567 -10.67 -28.55 55.12
N SER A 568 -11.49 -27.83 55.88
CA SER A 568 -11.01 -26.81 56.82
C SER A 568 -10.66 -27.46 58.15
N CYS A 569 -9.43 -27.25 58.64
CA CYS A 569 -8.94 -27.72 59.94
C CYS A 569 -8.48 -26.55 60.82
N GLY A 570 -8.38 -26.80 62.13
CA GLY A 570 -7.69 -25.92 63.07
C GLY A 570 -6.18 -25.93 62.82
N ILE A 571 -5.47 -24.88 63.25
CA ILE A 571 -4.06 -24.62 62.89
C ILE A 571 -3.14 -25.81 63.21
N HIS A 572 -3.39 -26.54 64.31
CA HIS A 572 -2.55 -27.66 64.75
C HIS A 572 -2.91 -29.01 64.10
N ASP A 573 -4.12 -29.16 63.55
CA ASP A 573 -4.62 -30.45 63.03
C ASP A 573 -4.40 -30.62 61.52
N CYS A 574 -3.82 -29.61 60.86
CA CYS A 574 -3.70 -29.56 59.40
C CYS A 574 -2.49 -30.33 58.85
N LEU A 575 -1.51 -30.65 59.69
CA LEU A 575 -0.28 -31.37 59.34
C LEU A 575 -0.21 -32.69 60.10
N ARG A 576 0.15 -33.75 59.39
CA ARG A 576 0.52 -35.03 59.99
C ARG A 576 1.93 -35.41 59.55
N GLU A 577 2.82 -35.52 60.51
CA GLU A 577 4.14 -36.12 60.33
C GLU A 577 4.01 -37.64 60.43
N THR A 578 4.49 -38.35 59.41
CA THR A 578 4.57 -39.81 59.40
C THR A 578 6.02 -40.25 59.35
N TRP A 579 6.47 -40.89 60.43
CA TRP A 579 7.77 -41.54 60.56
C TRP A 579 7.63 -43.01 60.15
N GLU A 580 8.23 -43.40 59.03
CA GLU A 580 8.22 -44.79 58.56
C GLU A 580 9.38 -45.53 59.22
N SER A 581 9.13 -46.62 59.94
CA SER A 581 10.07 -47.18 60.93
C SER A 581 11.30 -47.90 60.34
N SER A 582 11.54 -47.83 59.03
CA SER A 582 12.63 -48.57 58.36
C SER A 582 13.64 -47.68 57.62
N GLU A 583 13.35 -46.40 57.40
CA GLU A 583 14.25 -45.44 56.72
C GLU A 583 14.09 -44.08 57.43
N GLU A 584 15.16 -43.30 57.60
CA GLU A 584 15.17 -42.00 58.32
C GLU A 584 14.33 -40.88 57.63
N ASP A 585 13.45 -41.24 56.72
CA ASP A 585 12.70 -40.31 55.87
C ASP A 585 11.41 -39.86 56.57
N CYS A 586 11.42 -38.61 57.06
CA CYS A 586 10.22 -37.95 57.56
C CYS A 586 9.33 -37.52 56.38
N SER A 587 8.14 -38.10 56.27
CA SER A 587 7.17 -37.73 55.24
C SER A 587 6.04 -36.88 55.83
N LEU A 588 5.82 -35.71 55.23
CA LEU A 588 4.78 -34.76 55.63
C LEU A 588 3.50 -34.99 54.82
N GLU A 589 2.37 -35.19 55.48
CA GLU A 589 1.04 -35.29 54.86
C GLU A 589 0.17 -34.08 55.28
N ILE A 590 -0.33 -33.34 54.29
CA ILE A 590 -1.22 -32.19 54.50
C ILE A 590 -2.67 -32.70 54.53
N LEU A 591 -3.32 -32.63 55.70
CA LEU A 591 -4.70 -33.12 55.89
C LEU A 591 -5.76 -32.06 55.55
N GLY A 592 -5.44 -30.76 55.64
CA GLY A 592 -6.36 -29.68 55.33
C GLY A 592 -5.74 -28.30 55.43
N ILE A 593 -6.54 -27.25 55.19
CA ILE A 593 -6.09 -25.85 55.24
C ILE A 593 -7.12 -24.98 55.98
N SER A 594 -6.66 -24.11 56.88
CA SER A 594 -7.49 -23.13 57.58
C SER A 594 -8.23 -22.18 56.62
N LYS A 595 -9.47 -21.80 56.96
CA LYS A 595 -10.32 -20.94 56.11
C LYS A 595 -9.64 -19.61 55.75
N LYS A 596 -8.92 -18.99 56.69
CA LYS A 596 -8.23 -17.72 56.47
C LYS A 596 -7.12 -17.87 55.42
N ILE A 597 -6.30 -18.91 55.56
CA ILE A 597 -5.21 -19.21 54.63
C ILE A 597 -5.78 -19.51 53.25
N ARG A 598 -6.84 -20.33 53.16
CA ARG A 598 -7.49 -20.67 51.89
C ARG A 598 -7.97 -19.44 51.12
N ILE A 599 -8.76 -18.58 51.77
CA ILE A 599 -9.29 -17.36 51.15
C ILE A 599 -8.15 -16.51 50.63
N LEU A 600 -7.08 -16.39 51.43
CA LEU A 600 -5.96 -15.56 51.07
C LEU A 600 -5.08 -16.17 49.96
N THR A 601 -4.85 -17.48 49.95
CA THR A 601 -4.21 -18.17 48.81
C THR A 601 -4.99 -17.96 47.53
N ILE A 602 -6.32 -18.04 47.61
CA ILE A 602 -7.19 -17.78 46.45
C ILE A 602 -7.04 -16.33 45.98
N LEU A 603 -7.14 -15.36 46.89
CA LEU A 603 -7.14 -13.93 46.53
C LEU A 603 -5.78 -13.38 46.11
N LEU A 604 -4.70 -13.83 46.74
CA LEU A 604 -3.35 -13.27 46.50
C LEU A 604 -2.53 -14.08 45.51
N ASN A 605 -2.82 -15.37 45.29
CA ASN A 605 -2.06 -16.22 44.37
C ASN A 605 -2.92 -16.70 43.21
N LEU A 606 -3.91 -17.55 43.51
CA LEU A 606 -4.57 -18.34 42.48
C LEU A 606 -5.43 -17.50 41.53
N LEU A 607 -6.18 -16.52 42.04
CA LEU A 607 -7.00 -15.62 41.23
C LEU A 607 -6.13 -14.68 40.37
N PRO A 608 -5.14 -13.95 40.92
CA PRO A 608 -4.22 -13.15 40.11
C PRO A 608 -3.48 -13.97 39.04
N ARG A 609 -2.99 -15.17 39.38
CA ARG A 609 -2.34 -16.08 38.43
C ARG A 609 -3.28 -16.51 37.30
N SER A 610 -4.54 -16.81 37.62
CA SER A 610 -5.56 -17.14 36.61
C SER A 610 -5.85 -15.98 35.67
N ILE A 611 -5.96 -14.75 36.22
CA ILE A 611 -6.18 -13.54 35.43
C ILE A 611 -4.97 -13.28 34.52
N LEU A 612 -3.75 -13.33 35.08
CA LEU A 612 -2.53 -13.14 34.32
C LEU A 612 -2.39 -14.17 33.20
N GLN A 613 -2.66 -15.45 33.47
CA GLN A 613 -2.59 -16.49 32.44
C GLN A 613 -3.59 -16.23 31.30
N CYS A 614 -4.81 -15.80 31.61
CA CYS A 614 -5.78 -15.38 30.60
C CYS A 614 -5.28 -14.17 29.79
N CYS A 615 -4.72 -13.16 30.45
CA CYS A 615 -4.16 -11.98 29.78
C CYS A 615 -2.97 -12.34 28.88
N ILE A 616 -2.02 -13.14 29.37
CA ILE A 616 -0.85 -13.60 28.63
C ILE A 616 -1.26 -14.44 27.43
N PHE A 617 -2.26 -15.31 27.57
CA PHE A 617 -2.79 -16.08 26.45
C PHE A 617 -3.34 -15.18 25.33
N ILE A 618 -4.19 -14.20 25.66
CA ILE A 618 -4.79 -13.28 24.70
C ILE A 618 -3.73 -12.38 24.05
N VAL A 619 -2.86 -11.76 24.86
CA VAL A 619 -1.78 -10.88 24.38
C VAL A 619 -0.77 -11.66 23.57
N GLY A 620 -0.44 -12.89 23.96
CA GLY A 620 0.47 -13.78 23.24
C GLY A 620 -0.05 -14.12 21.85
N ILE A 621 -1.35 -14.41 21.70
CA ILE A 621 -1.98 -14.59 20.38
C ILE A 621 -1.86 -13.31 19.55
N GLN A 622 -2.26 -12.16 20.09
CA GLN A 622 -2.17 -10.88 19.37
C GLN A 622 -0.73 -10.54 18.98
N TYR A 623 0.24 -10.86 19.84
CA TYR A 623 1.66 -10.64 19.59
C TYR A 623 2.18 -11.50 18.45
N LEU A 624 1.89 -12.80 18.45
CA LEU A 624 2.27 -13.70 17.36
C LEU A 624 1.63 -13.31 16.03
N LEU A 625 0.36 -12.88 16.04
CA LEU A 625 -0.36 -12.44 14.84
C LEU A 625 0.13 -11.10 14.29
N SER A 626 0.82 -10.28 15.10
CA SER A 626 1.36 -8.98 14.66
C SER A 626 2.65 -9.08 13.83
N VAL A 627 3.29 -10.26 13.83
CA VAL A 627 4.60 -10.47 13.22
C VAL A 627 4.48 -10.68 11.71
N ARG A 628 5.38 -10.05 10.94
CA ARG A 628 5.37 -10.10 9.47
C ARG A 628 6.44 -10.98 8.83
N ASN A 629 7.40 -11.46 9.61
CA ASN A 629 8.51 -12.30 9.15
C ASN A 629 8.55 -13.63 9.90
N ILE A 630 8.98 -14.70 9.23
CA ILE A 630 9.11 -16.04 9.84
C ILE A 630 10.15 -16.06 10.97
N SER A 631 11.31 -15.44 10.76
CA SER A 631 12.39 -15.39 11.75
C SER A 631 11.95 -14.70 13.04
N ASP A 632 11.26 -13.57 12.90
CA ASP A 632 10.69 -12.83 14.03
C ASP A 632 9.60 -13.64 14.73
N LEU A 633 8.82 -14.42 13.97
CA LEU A 633 7.74 -15.24 14.54
C LEU A 633 8.32 -16.33 15.44
N ILE A 634 9.41 -16.98 15.00
CA ILE A 634 10.15 -17.96 15.81
C ILE A 634 10.70 -17.28 17.07
N LEU A 635 11.43 -16.16 16.93
CA LEU A 635 12.02 -15.46 18.07
C LEU A 635 10.95 -15.01 19.08
N ASN A 636 9.82 -14.50 18.59
CA ASN A 636 8.73 -14.01 19.42
C ASN A 636 7.99 -15.16 20.13
N SER A 637 7.86 -16.32 19.49
CA SER A 637 7.31 -17.52 20.15
C SER A 637 8.20 -18.06 21.27
N LEU A 638 9.53 -18.07 21.05
CA LEU A 638 10.50 -18.45 22.09
C LEU A 638 10.44 -17.48 23.29
N ALA A 639 10.31 -16.18 23.02
CA ALA A 639 10.17 -15.17 24.06
C ALA A 639 8.88 -15.36 24.89
N LEU A 640 7.78 -15.78 24.27
CA LEU A 640 6.53 -16.10 24.98
C LEU A 640 6.67 -17.37 25.83
N THR A 641 7.37 -18.40 25.36
CA THR A 641 7.65 -19.60 26.18
C THR A 641 8.51 -19.27 27.40
N PHE A 642 9.50 -18.39 27.25
CA PHE A 642 10.26 -17.88 28.39
C PHE A 642 9.33 -17.19 29.39
N LEU A 643 8.45 -16.30 28.94
CA LEU A 643 7.50 -15.59 29.81
C LEU A 643 6.66 -16.54 30.66
N VAL A 644 6.17 -17.63 30.08
CA VAL A 644 5.38 -18.65 30.80
C VAL A 644 6.20 -19.39 31.84
N THR A 645 7.48 -19.66 31.58
CA THR A 645 8.37 -20.47 32.45
C THR A 645 9.17 -19.63 33.46
N VAL A 646 9.02 -18.30 33.45
CA VAL A 646 9.74 -17.39 34.34
C VAL A 646 9.47 -17.67 35.82
N ASP A 647 8.27 -18.12 36.18
CA ASP A 647 7.92 -18.41 37.57
C ASP A 647 8.69 -19.61 38.13
N GLU A 648 8.89 -20.65 37.33
CA GLU A 648 9.74 -21.80 37.65
C GLU A 648 11.21 -21.39 37.80
N MET A 649 11.70 -20.53 36.91
CA MET A 649 13.08 -20.03 36.97
C MET A 649 13.32 -19.14 38.20
N LEU A 650 12.39 -18.24 38.51
CA LEU A 650 12.43 -17.42 39.73
C LEU A 650 12.40 -18.32 40.96
N PHE A 651 11.54 -19.33 40.96
CA PHE A 651 11.46 -20.27 42.06
C PHE A 651 12.80 -21.00 42.25
N ALA A 652 13.35 -21.60 41.20
CA ALA A 652 14.62 -22.31 41.26
C ALA A 652 15.78 -21.43 41.76
N ALA A 653 15.78 -20.15 41.40
CA ALA A 653 16.81 -19.21 41.83
C ALA A 653 16.68 -18.76 43.30
N PHE A 654 15.45 -18.56 43.79
CA PHE A 654 15.21 -18.01 45.13
C PHE A 654 14.86 -19.05 46.20
N ALA A 655 14.52 -20.27 45.81
CA ALA A 655 14.29 -21.36 46.74
C ALA A 655 15.61 -21.85 47.34
N GLY A 656 15.79 -21.65 48.64
CA GLY A 656 16.92 -22.25 49.35
C GLY A 656 16.85 -23.79 49.29
N GLU A 657 18.01 -24.44 49.21
CA GLU A 657 18.14 -25.91 49.11
C GLU A 657 17.32 -26.67 50.16
N GLN A 658 17.28 -26.15 51.40
CA GLN A 658 16.49 -26.75 52.49
C GLN A 658 14.99 -26.76 52.20
N ASN A 659 14.44 -25.66 51.67
CA ASN A 659 13.02 -25.58 51.34
C ASN A 659 12.69 -26.49 50.15
N ALA A 660 13.60 -26.59 49.17
CA ALA A 660 13.44 -27.51 48.04
C ALA A 660 13.41 -28.98 48.50
N ALA A 661 14.30 -29.38 49.42
CA ALA A 661 14.30 -30.72 50.00
C ALA A 661 13.01 -31.04 50.75
N TRP A 662 12.49 -30.08 51.55
CA TRP A 662 11.23 -30.25 52.27
C TRP A 662 10.02 -30.37 51.34
N ILE A 663 10.00 -29.58 50.26
CA ILE A 663 8.98 -29.67 49.21
C ILE A 663 9.00 -31.07 48.57
N GLN A 664 10.18 -31.60 48.26
CA GLN A 664 10.35 -32.92 47.65
C GLN A 664 9.94 -34.06 48.59
N ALA A 665 10.10 -33.89 49.91
CA ALA A 665 9.71 -34.88 50.92
C ALA A 665 8.18 -34.89 51.24
N THR A 666 7.42 -33.93 50.73
CA THR A 666 5.98 -33.82 51.03
C THR A 666 5.18 -34.80 50.17
N LYS A 667 4.32 -35.61 50.80
CA LYS A 667 3.45 -36.57 50.10
C LYS A 667 2.39 -35.83 49.26
N PRO A 668 2.03 -36.35 48.07
CA PRO A 668 1.05 -35.73 47.17
C PRO A 668 -0.29 -35.49 47.86
N ILE A 669 -0.90 -34.31 47.64
CA ILE A 669 -2.17 -33.94 48.27
C ILE A 669 -3.30 -34.73 47.61
N LYS A 670 -4.02 -35.51 48.43
CA LYS A 670 -5.21 -36.25 48.01
C LYS A 670 -6.45 -35.37 48.20
N GLY A 671 -6.97 -34.82 47.10
CA GLY A 671 -8.20 -34.02 47.07
C GLY A 671 -9.40 -34.82 46.59
N ARG A 672 -10.60 -34.50 47.09
CA ARG A 672 -11.83 -34.96 46.42
C ARG A 672 -12.13 -34.02 45.25
N SER A 673 -12.14 -34.54 44.04
CA SER A 673 -12.53 -33.75 42.87
C SER A 673 -13.97 -33.22 43.00
N PHE A 674 -14.25 -32.11 42.31
CA PHE A 674 -15.59 -31.56 42.21
C PHE A 674 -16.56 -32.57 41.60
N ARG A 675 -17.63 -32.89 42.34
CA ARG A 675 -18.70 -33.80 41.87
C ARG A 675 -19.27 -33.43 40.50
N PHE A 676 -19.31 -32.13 40.17
CA PHE A 676 -19.77 -31.67 38.87
C PHE A 676 -18.78 -32.02 37.75
N MET A 677 -17.48 -31.76 37.96
CA MET A 677 -16.43 -32.09 37.00
C MET A 677 -16.29 -33.59 36.82
N ASP A 678 -16.39 -34.37 37.90
CA ASP A 678 -16.39 -35.83 37.83
C ASP A 678 -17.58 -36.36 37.03
N ARG A 679 -18.76 -35.74 37.17
CA ARG A 679 -19.94 -36.09 36.37
C ARG A 679 -19.75 -35.76 34.90
N ILE A 680 -19.18 -34.61 34.58
CA ILE A 680 -18.91 -34.21 33.19
C ILE A 680 -17.89 -35.15 32.57
N LEU A 681 -16.75 -35.38 33.23
CA LEU A 681 -15.69 -36.27 32.73
C LEU A 681 -16.17 -37.71 32.60
N ALA A 682 -17.00 -38.18 33.54
CA ALA A 682 -17.62 -39.50 33.45
C ALA A 682 -18.66 -39.60 32.31
N LEU A 683 -19.35 -38.51 31.98
CA LEU A 683 -20.35 -38.48 30.90
C LEU A 683 -19.70 -38.38 29.51
N THR A 684 -18.65 -37.57 29.38
CA THR A 684 -18.01 -37.31 28.07
C THR A 684 -16.95 -38.34 27.72
N HIS A 685 -16.35 -39.02 28.71
CA HIS A 685 -15.16 -39.88 28.53
C HIS A 685 -13.96 -39.17 27.88
N ILE A 686 -13.95 -37.84 27.87
CA ILE A 686 -12.87 -37.01 27.28
C ILE A 686 -11.87 -36.68 28.40
N PRO A 687 -10.55 -36.83 28.19
CA PRO A 687 -9.57 -36.41 29.19
C PRO A 687 -9.67 -34.89 29.40
N PHE A 688 -9.56 -34.45 30.66
CA PHE A 688 -9.76 -33.03 31.02
C PHE A 688 -8.89 -32.05 30.23
N GLY A 689 -7.66 -32.46 29.85
CA GLY A 689 -6.82 -31.64 28.97
C GLY A 689 -7.46 -31.35 27.61
N MET A 690 -8.12 -32.35 27.00
CA MET A 690 -8.87 -32.15 25.74
C MET A 690 -10.09 -31.25 25.96
N PHE A 691 -10.76 -31.35 27.12
CA PHE A 691 -11.88 -30.47 27.45
C PHE A 691 -11.48 -28.98 27.50
N MET A 692 -10.30 -28.67 28.04
CA MET A 692 -9.74 -27.31 28.03
C MET A 692 -9.22 -26.91 26.64
N PHE A 693 -8.72 -27.87 25.87
CA PHE A 693 -8.17 -27.64 24.55
C PHE A 693 -9.22 -27.22 23.52
N PHE A 694 -10.42 -27.81 23.50
CA PHE A 694 -11.46 -27.45 22.53
C PHE A 694 -11.87 -25.96 22.54
N PRO A 695 -12.20 -25.31 23.68
CA PRO A 695 -12.53 -23.89 23.69
C PRO A 695 -11.33 -23.02 23.31
N ILE A 696 -10.12 -23.41 23.72
CA ILE A 696 -8.88 -22.74 23.30
C ILE A 696 -8.72 -22.84 21.78
N LEU A 697 -8.93 -24.02 21.19
CA LEU A 697 -8.83 -24.23 19.75
C LEU A 697 -9.88 -23.41 18.98
N ILE A 698 -11.13 -23.39 19.44
CA ILE A 698 -12.19 -22.56 18.84
C ILE A 698 -11.78 -21.08 18.87
N TRP A 699 -11.21 -20.62 19.98
CA TRP A 699 -10.78 -19.22 20.12
C TRP A 699 -9.57 -18.91 19.24
N LEU A 700 -8.59 -19.81 19.16
CA LEU A 700 -7.44 -19.69 18.26
C LEU A 700 -7.89 -19.65 16.80
N SER A 701 -8.82 -20.53 16.40
CA SER A 701 -9.40 -20.54 15.06
C SER A 701 -10.12 -19.23 14.75
N TYR A 702 -10.90 -18.69 15.69
CA TYR A 702 -11.56 -17.39 15.53
C TYR A 702 -10.54 -16.27 15.28
N TYR A 703 -9.49 -16.17 16.10
CA TYR A 703 -8.44 -15.15 15.94
C TYR A 703 -7.65 -15.32 14.64
N LEU A 704 -7.32 -16.55 14.24
CA LEU A 704 -6.62 -16.81 12.99
C LEU A 704 -7.46 -16.44 11.76
N ILE A 705 -8.75 -16.79 11.76
CA ILE A 705 -9.67 -16.40 10.68
C ILE A 705 -9.83 -14.87 10.64
N SER A 706 -10.04 -14.24 11.79
CA SER A 706 -10.16 -12.79 11.89
C SER A 706 -8.88 -12.08 11.42
N ASN A 707 -7.71 -12.59 11.79
CA ASN A 707 -6.43 -12.03 11.37
C ASN A 707 -6.18 -12.24 9.88
N LYS A 708 -6.58 -13.38 9.33
CA LYS A 708 -6.49 -13.65 7.89
C LYS A 708 -7.34 -12.64 7.10
N ILE A 709 -8.62 -12.47 7.46
CA ILE A 709 -9.50 -11.49 6.80
C ILE A 709 -8.90 -10.09 6.87
N TYR A 710 -8.38 -9.71 8.05
CA TYR A 710 -7.73 -8.41 8.22
C TYR A 710 -6.45 -8.26 7.38
N THR A 711 -5.64 -9.31 7.30
CA THR A 711 -4.39 -9.33 6.51
C THR A 711 -4.70 -9.25 5.02
N ASP A 712 -5.72 -9.96 4.55
CA ASP A 712 -6.15 -9.94 3.14
C ASP A 712 -6.66 -8.54 2.75
N GLN A 713 -7.48 -7.90 3.59
CA GLN A 713 -7.92 -6.52 3.36
C GLN A 713 -6.75 -5.52 3.32
N LEU A 714 -5.78 -5.71 4.20
CA LEU A 714 -4.60 -4.87 4.27
C LEU A 714 -3.68 -5.09 3.06
N ALA A 715 -3.58 -6.34 2.60
CA ALA A 715 -2.86 -6.70 1.39
C ALA A 715 -3.52 -6.05 0.16
N ASP A 716 -4.83 -6.20 -0.02
CA ASP A 716 -5.58 -5.58 -1.13
C ASP A 716 -5.40 -4.06 -1.16
N ALA A 717 -5.48 -3.39 -0.01
CA ALA A 717 -5.24 -1.96 0.08
C ALA A 717 -3.79 -1.59 -0.26
N THR A 718 -2.81 -2.39 0.20
CA THR A 718 -1.39 -2.17 -0.09
C THR A 718 -1.08 -2.41 -1.58
N TYR A 719 -1.66 -3.44 -2.21
CA TYR A 719 -1.52 -3.69 -3.65
C TYR A 719 -2.16 -2.59 -4.48
N CYS A 720 -3.34 -2.12 -4.07
CA CYS A 720 -4.00 -1.02 -4.77
C CYS A 720 -3.22 0.28 -4.64
N LEU A 721 -2.78 0.63 -3.42
CA LEU A 721 -2.02 1.84 -3.17
C LEU A 721 -0.66 1.81 -3.84
N CYS A 722 0.13 0.76 -3.66
CA CYS A 722 1.53 0.74 -4.08
C CYS A 722 1.71 0.28 -5.51
N ASP A 723 1.06 -0.82 -5.89
CA ASP A 723 1.26 -1.45 -7.19
C ASP A 723 0.15 -1.13 -8.19
N LEU A 724 -0.93 -0.45 -7.79
CA LEU A 724 -2.15 -0.27 -8.59
C LEU A 724 -2.69 -1.60 -9.11
N GLU A 725 -2.69 -2.62 -8.23
CA GLU A 725 -3.14 -3.99 -8.52
C GLU A 725 -4.31 -4.39 -7.63
N GLY A 726 -5.07 -5.39 -8.09
CA GLY A 726 -6.15 -6.03 -7.33
C GLY A 726 -7.50 -5.87 -8.01
N SER A 727 -8.35 -6.89 -7.90
CA SER A 727 -9.72 -6.86 -8.45
C SER A 727 -10.59 -5.79 -7.82
N ASN A 728 -10.29 -5.46 -6.57
CA ASN A 728 -10.99 -4.47 -5.76
C ASN A 728 -10.36 -3.07 -5.89
N CYS A 729 -9.30 -2.90 -6.68
CA CYS A 729 -8.64 -1.62 -6.81
C CYS A 729 -9.35 -0.74 -7.85
N LEU A 730 -10.03 0.32 -7.40
CA LEU A 730 -10.78 1.19 -8.31
C LEU A 730 -9.86 1.84 -9.35
N ALA A 731 -8.66 2.28 -8.95
CA ALA A 731 -7.68 2.89 -9.84
C ALA A 731 -7.25 1.96 -10.97
N SER A 732 -7.00 0.68 -10.66
CA SER A 732 -6.65 -0.33 -11.66
C SER A 732 -7.79 -0.56 -12.64
N ARG A 733 -9.04 -0.51 -12.18
CA ARG A 733 -10.23 -0.68 -13.02
C ARG A 733 -10.45 0.54 -13.92
N THR A 734 -10.28 1.75 -13.38
CA THR A 734 -10.34 2.99 -14.15
C THR A 734 -9.28 3.01 -15.25
N LEU A 735 -8.04 2.59 -14.96
CA LEU A 735 -6.97 2.49 -15.95
C LEU A 735 -7.19 1.40 -17.02
N ALA A 736 -8.07 0.43 -16.75
CA ALA A 736 -8.41 -0.65 -17.68
C ALA A 736 -9.58 -0.30 -18.63
N MET A 737 -10.36 0.73 -18.30
CA MET A 737 -11.44 1.27 -19.13
C MET A 737 -10.83 2.20 -20.19
#